data_AF-A0A6J4NUF3-F1
#
_entry.id   AF-A0A6J4NUF3-F1
#
_cell.length_a   1.000
_cell.length_b   1.000
_cell.length_c   1.000
_cell.angle_alpha   90.00
_cell.angle_beta   90.00
_cell.angle_gamma   90.00
#
_symmetry.space_group_name_H-M   'P 1'
#
loop_
_entity.id
_entity.type
_entity.pdbx_description
1 polymer ?
#
loop_
_entity_poly.entity_id
_entity_poly.type
_entity_poly.pdbx_seq_one_letter_code
_entity_poly.pdbx_strand_id
1 'polypeptide(L)'
;MSLSTVLVLALVETLLFLALSHGSADAATTFTVNRTGDAVDRRLGDDACDASRERGRQCTLRAAIQEANDTPGPDRIGFNILGIAAVKTVAPARPLPAITEAVTIDGYTQRGARANSLAEGTNAVLKIQLSGANAGDGAAGITVTGADNIVRGLVINRFRGGGVVLEGAGATNNEVQGNFIGTDASGTRPMGNNDASTFPGYGVQIRGGSGNLVGGTGAGARNLISANSYGVSISGTGATDNRIEGNLMGTNAAGTRMVGNAYGGVVIEDVPGNIVGGTASGAGNVISGSLDYNVFVTGATATGNRVQGNRIGTDLTGTQDLLFSMSGVAIDAPGNLVGGTGAGAVNLISGNVVGVSITGAGTNNRIEGNRIGTDVTGTQKLPNAGSGVEIGGAGNFVGGTQAGAGNLISGNSEHGVLIRGTGATNNSVEGNLVGTDASGNQGLGNGLYGVSLGSGLVAMSPSASDNTVGKGNTIAHNPSGGVRIIGSRNRVEGSVIEANGGNGVNISYYSFWDSSGNHRVIPSNDNLIGGASGAQENVIRDNNGSGVRISGGAGNSVRTNRIFANGYLGILYGFMGGVGFNDEDDPDGGDNNGQNYPVVTSATKDPVSGETTITGTLNSNPNQTYLIQCFEADSDARNHGEGETFLGEATAATDADGDATFTCTATEDALAVGDEVTTTATNTSGTAANTRIGDTSQFSQNVAVTAGQ
;
A
#
# COMPACT_ATOMS: atom_id res chain seq x y z
N MET A 1 -20.15 38.68 32.49
CA MET A 1 -18.70 38.69 32.17
C MET A 1 -18.56 38.29 30.71
N SER A 2 -17.80 39.06 29.92
CA SER A 2 -17.70 38.85 28.46
C SER A 2 -16.88 37.60 28.13
N LEU A 3 -17.14 36.98 26.98
CA LEU A 3 -16.40 35.81 26.47
C LEU A 3 -14.87 36.05 26.40
N SER A 4 -14.46 37.31 26.22
CA SER A 4 -13.06 37.74 26.23
C SER A 4 -12.39 37.65 27.61
N THR A 5 -13.16 37.73 28.70
CA THR A 5 -12.63 37.67 30.08
C THR A 5 -12.41 36.23 30.54
N VAL A 6 -13.19 35.27 29.99
CA VAL A 6 -13.04 33.82 30.28
C VAL A 6 -11.87 33.23 29.49
N LEU A 7 -11.62 33.69 28.26
CA LEU A 7 -10.50 33.23 27.44
C LEU A 7 -9.14 33.72 27.97
N VAL A 8 -9.07 34.92 28.55
CA VAL A 8 -7.85 35.46 29.15
C VAL A 8 -7.53 34.81 30.48
N LEU A 9 -8.54 34.47 31.31
CA LEU A 9 -8.30 33.72 32.55
C LEU A 9 -7.84 32.28 32.30
N ALA A 10 -8.41 31.61 31.29
CA ALA A 10 -8.01 30.26 30.90
C ALA A 10 -6.59 30.21 30.31
N LEU A 11 -6.17 31.24 29.55
CA LEU A 11 -4.79 31.36 29.05
C LEU A 11 -3.78 31.67 30.16
N VAL A 12 -4.17 32.47 31.16
CA VAL A 12 -3.31 32.82 32.29
C VAL A 12 -3.16 31.64 33.25
N GLU A 13 -4.21 30.85 33.50
CA GLU A 13 -4.09 29.62 34.30
C GLU A 13 -3.29 28.52 33.59
N THR A 14 -3.40 28.36 32.26
CA THR A 14 -2.55 27.41 31.52
C THR A 14 -1.09 27.86 31.41
N LEU A 15 -0.81 29.16 31.31
CA LEU A 15 0.58 29.66 31.40
C LEU A 15 1.16 29.57 32.83
N LEU A 16 0.33 29.73 33.87
CA LEU A 16 0.78 29.66 35.26
C LEU A 16 0.98 28.21 35.73
N PHE A 17 0.22 27.25 35.20
CA PHE A 17 0.46 25.81 35.43
C PHE A 17 1.69 25.28 34.66
N LEU A 18 2.03 25.83 33.48
CA LEU A 18 3.31 25.53 32.81
C LEU A 18 4.53 26.08 33.58
N ALA A 19 4.35 27.14 34.37
CA ALA A 19 5.42 27.78 35.14
C ALA A 19 5.61 27.21 36.56
N LEU A 20 4.71 26.35 37.06
CA LEU A 20 4.72 25.85 38.44
C LEU A 20 4.94 24.34 38.61
N SER A 21 5.21 23.60 37.53
CA SER A 21 5.65 22.18 37.62
C SER A 21 7.07 21.91 37.13
N HIS A 22 7.80 22.92 36.67
CA HIS A 22 9.22 22.79 36.39
C HIS A 22 9.97 23.14 37.66
N GLY A 23 10.37 22.11 38.41
CA GLY A 23 11.49 22.25 39.34
C GLY A 23 12.63 22.98 38.62
N SER A 24 13.32 23.88 39.32
CA SER A 24 14.46 24.63 38.80
C SER A 24 15.32 23.74 37.91
N ALA A 25 15.35 24.02 36.60
CA ALA A 25 16.26 23.33 35.69
C ALA A 25 17.68 23.69 36.13
N ASP A 26 18.34 22.77 36.83
CA ASP A 26 19.78 22.87 37.06
C ASP A 26 20.48 23.00 35.70
N ALA A 27 21.52 23.83 35.66
CA ALA A 27 22.26 24.08 34.43
C ALA A 27 22.96 22.80 33.97
N ALA A 28 22.74 22.38 32.73
CA ALA A 28 23.28 21.13 32.20
C ALA A 28 24.81 21.02 32.36
N THR A 29 25.29 19.94 32.99
CA THR A 29 26.72 19.71 33.14
C THR A 29 27.30 19.30 31.78
N THR A 30 28.44 19.88 31.41
CA THR A 30 29.07 19.62 30.11
C THR A 30 30.37 18.84 30.25
N PHE A 31 30.37 17.59 29.77
CA PHE A 31 31.55 16.74 29.66
C PHE A 31 32.13 16.83 28.24
N THR A 32 33.37 17.31 28.11
CA THR A 32 34.02 17.49 26.80
C THR A 32 35.03 16.39 26.55
N VAL A 33 34.66 15.42 25.71
CA VAL A 33 35.53 14.34 25.25
C VAL A 33 36.68 14.93 24.43
N ASN A 34 37.91 14.68 24.87
CA ASN A 34 39.13 15.20 24.22
C ASN A 34 40.21 14.13 24.01
N ARG A 35 39.85 12.86 24.25
CA ARG A 35 40.67 11.68 23.98
C ARG A 35 39.86 10.64 23.21
N THR A 36 40.53 9.89 22.34
CA THR A 36 39.95 8.76 21.59
C THR A 36 40.07 7.42 22.32
N GLY A 37 40.71 7.40 23.50
CA GLY A 37 40.84 6.20 24.33
C GLY A 37 39.49 5.77 24.94
N ASP A 38 39.50 4.61 25.61
CA ASP A 38 38.32 3.97 26.19
C ASP A 38 38.47 3.71 27.70
N ALA A 39 39.36 4.45 28.37
CA ALA A 39 39.53 4.37 29.81
C ALA A 39 38.26 4.84 30.54
N VAL A 40 37.97 4.22 31.68
CA VAL A 40 36.89 4.64 32.59
C VAL A 40 37.24 5.97 33.25
N ASP A 41 36.24 6.63 33.82
CA ASP A 41 36.51 7.75 34.71
C ASP A 41 37.31 7.27 35.94
N ARG A 42 38.23 8.11 36.41
CA ARG A 42 39.06 7.81 37.57
C ARG A 42 38.30 7.94 38.89
N ARG A 43 37.31 8.83 38.98
CA ARG A 43 36.56 9.19 40.18
C ARG A 43 35.12 9.55 39.83
N LEU A 44 34.27 8.52 39.75
CA LEU A 44 32.83 8.67 39.57
C LEU A 44 32.22 9.63 40.60
N GLY A 45 31.42 10.58 40.10
CA GLY A 45 30.59 11.48 40.91
C GLY A 45 31.35 12.70 41.42
N ASP A 46 32.45 13.08 40.77
CA ASP A 46 33.21 14.29 41.09
C ASP A 46 32.98 15.44 40.08
N ASP A 47 31.99 15.29 39.21
CA ASP A 47 31.60 16.20 38.12
C ASP A 47 32.77 16.54 37.17
N ALA A 48 33.81 15.71 37.15
CA ALA A 48 35.03 15.96 36.39
C ALA A 48 35.46 14.73 35.58
N CYS A 49 34.97 14.65 34.34
CA CYS A 49 35.41 13.64 33.38
C CYS A 49 36.94 13.66 33.16
N ASP A 50 37.65 12.71 33.78
CA ASP A 50 39.10 12.64 33.83
C ASP A 50 39.60 11.19 33.97
N ALA A 51 40.08 10.61 32.87
CA ALA A 51 40.50 9.22 32.83
C ALA A 51 41.91 8.96 33.37
N SER A 52 42.65 9.98 33.82
CA SER A 52 44.03 9.81 34.32
C SER A 52 44.44 10.84 35.39
N ARG A 53 45.73 10.85 35.80
CA ARG A 53 46.30 11.87 36.71
C ARG A 53 47.09 12.97 35.96
N GLU A 54 47.13 12.91 34.64
CA GLU A 54 47.84 13.89 33.83
C GLU A 54 47.20 15.28 33.94
N ARG A 55 47.94 16.33 33.56
CA ARG A 55 47.44 17.71 33.65
C ARG A 55 46.38 17.99 32.57
N GLY A 56 45.28 18.63 32.97
CA GLY A 56 44.08 18.87 32.14
C GLY A 56 43.06 17.75 32.31
N ARG A 57 41.80 17.94 31.93
CA ARG A 57 40.81 16.85 31.94
C ARG A 57 41.10 15.91 30.76
N GLN A 58 41.41 14.61 30.98
CA GLN A 58 41.56 13.61 29.91
C GLN A 58 40.27 12.81 29.74
N CYS A 59 39.27 13.45 29.15
CA CYS A 59 37.93 12.88 29.04
C CYS A 59 37.83 11.95 27.82
N THR A 60 37.49 10.68 28.07
CA THR A 60 37.07 9.69 27.06
C THR A 60 35.55 9.70 26.95
N LEU A 61 35.00 9.12 25.87
CA LEU A 61 33.53 8.96 25.76
C LEU A 61 32.96 8.08 26.87
N ARG A 62 33.67 7.01 27.24
CA ARG A 62 33.28 6.13 28.35
C ARG A 62 33.21 6.89 29.66
N ALA A 63 34.27 7.62 30.02
CA ALA A 63 34.30 8.42 31.25
C ALA A 63 33.17 9.46 31.26
N ALA A 64 32.93 10.14 30.12
CA ALA A 64 31.87 11.13 30.00
C ALA A 64 30.47 10.54 30.25
N ILE A 65 30.18 9.34 29.71
CA ILE A 65 28.90 8.65 29.97
C ILE A 65 28.79 8.25 31.44
N GLN A 66 29.89 7.79 32.06
CA GLN A 66 29.84 7.39 33.47
C GLN A 66 29.57 8.57 34.40
N GLU A 67 30.22 9.72 34.16
CA GLU A 67 29.93 10.94 34.92
C GLU A 67 28.50 11.42 34.66
N ALA A 68 28.05 11.42 33.41
CA ALA A 68 26.70 11.87 33.06
C ALA A 68 25.57 10.97 33.57
N ASN A 69 25.88 9.76 34.06
CA ASN A 69 24.90 8.89 34.72
C ASN A 69 24.93 9.03 36.26
N ASP A 70 25.95 9.71 36.80
CA ASP A 70 26.14 9.93 38.24
C ASP A 70 25.93 11.42 38.59
N THR A 71 25.61 12.26 37.60
CA THR A 71 25.40 13.70 37.72
C THR A 71 23.92 13.99 37.52
N PRO A 72 23.18 14.39 38.57
CA PRO A 72 21.74 14.55 38.47
C PRO A 72 21.32 15.62 37.44
N GLY A 73 20.40 15.24 36.56
CA GLY A 73 19.70 16.18 35.69
C GLY A 73 20.21 16.14 34.26
N PRO A 74 19.66 17.00 33.37
CA PRO A 74 20.01 16.92 31.95
C PRO A 74 21.47 17.29 31.69
N ASP A 75 22.22 16.40 31.06
CA ASP A 75 23.65 16.59 30.80
C ASP A 75 24.00 16.71 29.31
N ARG A 76 25.21 17.21 29.04
CA ARG A 76 25.74 17.31 27.67
C ARG A 76 27.12 16.71 27.53
N ILE A 77 27.24 15.80 26.58
CA ILE A 77 28.53 15.25 26.14
C ILE A 77 28.90 15.89 24.79
N GLY A 78 29.97 16.69 24.81
CA GLY A 78 30.55 17.32 23.63
C GLY A 78 31.95 16.78 23.30
N PHE A 79 32.52 17.22 22.19
CA PHE A 79 33.79 16.73 21.65
C PHE A 79 34.72 17.90 21.28
N ASN A 80 35.96 17.82 21.73
CA ASN A 80 37.07 18.69 21.31
C ASN A 80 38.37 17.88 21.24
N ILE A 81 38.36 16.82 20.42
CA ILE A 81 39.50 15.94 20.22
C ILE A 81 40.48 16.62 19.26
N LEU A 82 41.73 16.77 19.70
CA LEU A 82 42.80 17.36 18.91
C LEU A 82 43.45 16.33 17.97
N GLY A 83 44.25 16.81 17.01
CA GLY A 83 45.06 15.98 16.11
C GLY A 83 44.83 16.25 14.63
N ILE A 84 45.64 15.64 13.77
CA ILE A 84 45.64 15.90 12.32
C ILE A 84 44.58 15.11 11.53
N ALA A 85 44.06 14.01 12.09
CA ALA A 85 43.07 13.18 11.40
C ALA A 85 41.78 13.98 11.15
N ALA A 86 41.27 13.92 9.91
CA ALA A 86 40.07 14.65 9.50
C ALA A 86 38.79 14.13 10.16
N VAL A 87 38.78 12.88 10.61
CA VAL A 87 37.73 12.24 11.43
C VAL A 87 38.42 11.66 12.67
N LYS A 88 37.84 11.88 13.84
CA LYS A 88 38.34 11.42 15.13
C LYS A 88 37.66 10.10 15.46
N THR A 89 38.41 9.01 15.40
CA THR A 89 37.87 7.67 15.65
C THR A 89 38.02 7.31 17.13
N VAL A 90 36.88 7.11 17.80
CA VAL A 90 36.77 6.48 19.11
C VAL A 90 36.46 5.00 18.87
N ALA A 91 37.32 4.11 19.36
CA ALA A 91 37.18 2.66 19.18
C ALA A 91 37.13 1.99 20.56
N PRO A 92 35.92 1.84 21.15
CA PRO A 92 35.77 1.16 22.43
C PRO A 92 36.35 -0.25 22.40
N ALA A 93 36.99 -0.66 23.49
CA ALA A 93 37.57 -2.00 23.64
C ALA A 93 36.56 -3.02 24.20
N ARG A 94 35.37 -2.55 24.60
CA ARG A 94 34.25 -3.31 25.16
C ARG A 94 32.97 -2.47 25.06
N PRO A 95 31.76 -3.00 25.34
CA PRO A 95 30.52 -2.23 25.34
C PRO A 95 30.65 -0.93 26.15
N LEU A 96 30.15 0.20 25.63
CA LEU A 96 30.03 1.43 26.40
C LEU A 96 28.97 1.26 27.51
N PRO A 97 29.05 2.01 28.62
CA PRO A 97 27.99 2.00 29.62
C PRO A 97 26.67 2.47 29.00
N ALA A 98 25.55 1.90 29.45
CA ALA A 98 24.23 2.38 29.04
C ALA A 98 23.96 3.77 29.62
N ILE A 99 23.21 4.60 28.89
CA ILE A 99 22.80 5.93 29.32
C ILE A 99 21.47 5.81 30.08
N THR A 100 21.47 6.20 31.35
CA THR A 100 20.37 5.95 32.29
C THR A 100 19.55 7.19 32.63
N GLU A 101 20.03 8.38 32.31
CA GLU A 101 19.33 9.64 32.50
C GLU A 101 19.34 10.51 31.24
N ALA A 102 18.87 11.75 31.32
CA ALA A 102 18.74 12.63 30.17
C ALA A 102 20.10 13.19 29.73
N VAL A 103 20.62 12.71 28.59
CA VAL A 103 21.92 13.14 28.05
C VAL A 103 21.79 13.57 26.58
N THR A 104 22.38 14.72 26.26
CA THR A 104 22.64 15.15 24.88
C THR A 104 24.08 14.82 24.48
N ILE A 105 24.27 13.81 23.63
CA ILE A 105 25.54 13.52 22.96
C ILE A 105 25.59 14.28 21.63
N ASP A 106 26.49 15.25 21.53
CA ASP A 106 26.54 16.19 20.42
C ASP A 106 27.89 16.19 19.67
N GLY A 107 27.99 15.34 18.66
CA GLY A 107 29.15 15.24 17.77
C GLY A 107 29.43 16.51 16.96
N TYR A 108 28.45 17.42 16.80
CA TYR A 108 28.64 18.68 16.07
C TYR A 108 29.50 19.71 16.81
N THR A 109 29.73 19.49 18.11
CA THR A 109 30.66 20.31 18.90
C THR A 109 32.11 20.15 18.46
N GLN A 110 32.48 19.04 17.80
CA GLN A 110 33.82 18.85 17.26
C GLN A 110 34.13 19.86 16.16
N ARG A 111 35.27 20.55 16.28
CA ARG A 111 35.71 21.55 15.31
C ARG A 111 35.69 21.00 13.86
N GLY A 112 34.98 21.72 12.99
CA GLY A 112 34.84 21.38 11.57
C GLY A 112 33.67 20.45 11.24
N ALA A 113 32.89 20.03 12.25
CA ALA A 113 31.62 19.36 12.02
C ALA A 113 30.54 20.37 11.61
N ARG A 114 29.54 19.91 10.86
CA ARG A 114 28.41 20.72 10.41
C ARG A 114 27.18 19.84 10.21
N ALA A 115 26.05 20.29 10.74
CA ALA A 115 24.76 19.64 10.50
C ALA A 115 24.33 19.75 9.03
N ASN A 116 23.45 18.84 8.61
CA ASN A 116 22.87 18.92 7.29
C ASN A 116 22.02 20.19 7.14
N SER A 117 22.15 20.85 6.00
CA SER A 117 21.34 22.01 5.61
C SER A 117 20.53 21.78 4.34
N LEU A 118 20.69 20.63 3.68
CA LEU A 118 19.93 20.33 2.46
C LEU A 118 18.53 19.87 2.81
N ALA A 119 17.53 20.44 2.10
CA ALA A 119 16.16 19.96 2.17
C ALA A 119 16.05 18.49 1.74
N GLU A 120 16.81 18.11 0.70
CA GLU A 120 16.88 16.75 0.16
C GLU A 120 18.33 16.23 0.20
N GLY A 121 18.55 14.98 0.59
CA GLY A 121 19.90 14.41 0.72
C GLY A 121 20.61 14.86 2.00
N THR A 122 21.92 14.62 2.13
CA THR A 122 22.68 15.17 3.28
C THR A 122 24.04 15.71 2.87
N ASN A 123 24.33 16.93 3.33
CA ASN A 123 25.66 17.56 3.27
C ASN A 123 26.32 17.67 4.65
N ALA A 124 25.83 16.90 5.62
CA ALA A 124 26.41 16.86 6.97
C ALA A 124 27.89 16.48 6.89
N VAL A 125 28.70 17.15 7.72
CA VAL A 125 30.11 16.83 7.89
C VAL A 125 30.25 16.33 9.31
N LEU A 126 30.37 15.02 9.46
CA LEU A 126 30.55 14.38 10.77
C LEU A 126 32.03 14.14 11.03
N LYS A 127 32.48 14.54 12.21
CA LYS A 127 33.91 14.52 12.59
C LYS A 127 34.25 13.51 13.66
N ILE A 128 33.26 12.92 14.30
CA ILE A 128 33.42 11.88 15.31
C ILE A 128 32.93 10.56 14.72
N GLN A 129 33.80 9.55 14.71
CA GLN A 129 33.43 8.19 14.37
C GLN A 129 33.54 7.30 15.61
N LEU A 130 32.43 6.67 15.96
CA LEU A 130 32.39 5.58 16.91
C LEU A 130 32.47 4.25 16.14
N SER A 131 33.54 3.49 16.39
CA SER A 131 33.86 2.26 15.64
C SER A 131 33.83 1.04 16.55
N GLY A 132 32.92 0.11 16.29
CA GLY A 132 32.73 -1.12 17.07
C GLY A 132 33.72 -2.24 16.77
N ALA A 133 34.71 -2.01 15.89
CA ALA A 133 35.68 -3.02 15.47
C ALA A 133 36.41 -3.75 16.61
N ASN A 134 36.53 -3.12 17.78
CA ASN A 134 37.20 -3.67 18.97
C ASN A 134 36.24 -3.86 20.16
N ALA A 135 34.93 -3.60 20.00
CA ALA A 135 33.99 -3.53 21.11
C ALA A 135 33.53 -4.89 21.64
N GLY A 136 33.84 -5.97 20.92
CA GLY A 136 33.39 -7.33 21.24
C GLY A 136 32.03 -7.70 20.63
N ASP A 137 31.66 -8.97 20.77
CA ASP A 137 30.42 -9.52 20.24
C ASP A 137 29.20 -8.98 20.99
N GLY A 138 28.10 -8.74 20.28
CA GLY A 138 26.87 -8.18 20.85
C GLY A 138 26.98 -6.74 21.36
N ALA A 139 28.15 -6.09 21.26
CA ALA A 139 28.32 -4.72 21.71
C ALA A 139 27.58 -3.74 20.78
N ALA A 140 26.72 -2.91 21.36
CA ALA A 140 26.10 -1.77 20.68
C ALA A 140 27.02 -0.53 20.68
N GLY A 141 26.80 0.38 19.73
CA GLY A 141 27.48 1.67 19.69
C GLY A 141 27.09 2.54 20.87
N ILE A 142 25.80 2.86 20.98
CA ILE A 142 25.22 3.58 22.12
C ILE A 142 24.00 2.80 22.59
N THR A 143 23.90 2.57 23.91
CA THR A 143 22.69 2.00 24.54
C THR A 143 22.06 3.07 25.43
N VAL A 144 20.75 3.27 25.28
CA VAL A 144 19.94 4.22 26.06
C VAL A 144 18.83 3.45 26.75
N THR A 145 18.74 3.58 28.07
CA THR A 145 17.64 3.01 28.87
C THR A 145 16.80 4.07 29.58
N GLY A 146 17.30 5.31 29.64
CA GLY A 146 16.60 6.47 30.19
C GLY A 146 15.79 7.27 29.16
N ALA A 147 15.08 8.28 29.63
CA ALA A 147 14.24 9.15 28.81
C ALA A 147 14.97 10.42 28.34
N ASP A 148 14.42 11.09 27.33
CA ASP A 148 14.78 12.45 26.90
C ASP A 148 16.26 12.61 26.47
N ASN A 149 16.84 11.56 25.89
CA ASN A 149 18.20 11.58 25.35
C ASN A 149 18.25 12.07 23.91
N ILE A 150 19.36 12.72 23.54
CA ILE A 150 19.63 13.12 22.15
C ILE A 150 20.99 12.57 21.73
N VAL A 151 21.02 11.73 20.70
CA VAL A 151 22.24 11.23 20.07
C VAL A 151 22.38 11.83 18.68
N ARG A 152 23.36 12.72 18.49
CA ARG A 152 23.50 13.42 17.20
C ARG A 152 24.92 13.69 16.71
N GLY A 153 25.05 13.81 15.39
CA GLY A 153 26.27 14.24 14.71
C GLY A 153 27.41 13.23 14.74
N LEU A 154 27.10 11.93 14.86
CA LEU A 154 28.07 10.85 14.95
C LEU A 154 28.07 9.96 13.71
N VAL A 155 29.25 9.46 13.34
CA VAL A 155 29.37 8.27 12.48
C VAL A 155 29.44 7.04 13.38
N ILE A 156 28.51 6.10 13.27
CA ILE A 156 28.43 4.91 14.13
C ILE A 156 28.46 3.65 13.27
N ASN A 157 29.53 2.85 13.38
CA ASN A 157 29.74 1.74 12.47
C ASN A 157 30.48 0.55 13.10
N ARG A 158 30.39 -0.62 12.45
CA ARG A 158 31.06 -1.87 12.83
C ARG A 158 30.72 -2.42 14.22
N PHE A 159 29.57 -2.07 14.79
CA PHE A 159 29.08 -2.68 16.03
C PHE A 159 28.33 -3.98 15.72
N ARG A 160 28.53 -5.01 16.55
CA ARG A 160 27.91 -6.33 16.38
C ARG A 160 26.55 -6.43 17.08
N GLY A 161 26.22 -5.53 18.00
CA GLY A 161 24.93 -5.47 18.72
C GLY A 161 23.95 -4.41 18.21
N GLY A 162 24.36 -3.60 17.22
CA GLY A 162 23.59 -2.47 16.67
C GLY A 162 24.29 -1.12 16.84
N GLY A 163 23.92 -0.14 16.01
CA GLY A 163 24.49 1.21 16.08
C GLY A 163 24.02 1.97 17.32
N VAL A 164 22.71 2.22 17.41
CA VAL A 164 22.05 2.82 18.58
C VAL A 164 20.94 1.89 19.05
N VAL A 165 20.89 1.59 20.35
CA VAL A 165 19.87 0.73 20.96
C VAL A 165 19.13 1.52 22.04
N LEU A 166 17.83 1.67 21.88
CA LEU A 166 16.90 2.19 22.88
C LEU A 166 16.26 0.98 23.56
N GLU A 167 16.52 0.76 24.83
CA GLU A 167 16.25 -0.50 25.52
C GLU A 167 15.38 -0.33 26.77
N GLY A 168 14.31 -1.11 26.84
CA GLY A 168 13.41 -1.16 27.98
C GLY A 168 12.35 -0.05 27.98
N ALA A 169 11.38 -0.20 28.88
CA ALA A 169 10.22 0.71 28.96
C ALA A 169 10.58 2.14 29.38
N GLY A 170 11.77 2.35 29.98
CA GLY A 170 12.27 3.68 30.38
C GLY A 170 12.86 4.48 29.22
N ALA A 171 13.13 3.85 28.08
CA ALA A 171 13.68 4.52 26.90
C ALA A 171 12.59 5.27 26.14
N THR A 172 12.07 6.36 26.72
CA THR A 172 11.01 7.19 26.14
C THR A 172 11.51 8.53 25.65
N ASN A 173 10.87 9.08 24.61
CA ASN A 173 11.14 10.42 24.09
C ASN A 173 12.62 10.67 23.70
N ASN A 174 13.34 9.63 23.29
CA ASN A 174 14.72 9.78 22.85
C ASN A 174 14.79 10.16 21.37
N GLU A 175 15.78 10.97 21.00
CA GLU A 175 16.01 11.44 19.65
C GLU A 175 17.35 10.93 19.09
N VAL A 176 17.30 10.22 17.97
CA VAL A 176 18.48 9.80 17.20
C VAL A 176 18.52 10.63 15.92
N GLN A 177 19.43 11.59 15.82
CA GLN A 177 19.36 12.65 14.78
C GLN A 177 20.69 12.97 14.10
N GLY A 178 20.66 13.21 12.79
CA GLY A 178 21.82 13.74 12.06
C GLY A 178 23.04 12.82 12.08
N ASN A 179 22.85 11.52 12.26
CA ASN A 179 23.93 10.53 12.35
C ASN A 179 24.14 9.79 11.03
N PHE A 180 25.36 9.31 10.80
CA PHE A 180 25.65 8.35 9.73
C PHE A 180 25.88 6.98 10.38
N ILE A 181 24.94 6.06 10.19
CA ILE A 181 24.90 4.77 10.89
C ILE A 181 25.10 3.64 9.88
N GLY A 182 26.20 2.91 10.04
CA GLY A 182 26.60 1.79 9.19
C GLY A 182 27.38 2.18 7.93
N THR A 183 27.74 3.46 7.75
CA THR A 183 28.64 3.92 6.68
C THR A 183 29.91 4.56 7.24
N ASP A 184 30.84 4.95 6.36
CA ASP A 184 31.92 5.87 6.73
C ASP A 184 31.46 7.34 6.73
N ALA A 185 32.36 8.25 7.12
CA ALA A 185 32.03 9.67 7.31
C ALA A 185 31.65 10.42 6.02
N SER A 186 31.90 9.86 4.84
CA SER A 186 31.36 10.42 3.58
C SER A 186 29.96 9.92 3.25
N GLY A 187 29.46 8.90 3.95
CA GLY A 187 28.17 8.30 3.69
C GLY A 187 28.10 7.54 2.37
N THR A 188 29.25 7.08 1.85
CA THR A 188 29.31 6.41 0.54
C THR A 188 29.89 5.00 0.60
N ARG A 189 30.66 4.66 1.64
CA ARG A 189 31.25 3.33 1.79
C ARG A 189 30.53 2.55 2.89
N PRO A 190 30.11 1.29 2.61
CA PRO A 190 29.46 0.46 3.61
C PRO A 190 30.43 0.07 4.73
N MET A 191 29.98 0.20 5.98
CA MET A 191 30.69 -0.13 7.22
C MET A 191 29.70 -0.71 8.26
N GLY A 192 28.76 -1.54 7.80
CA GLY A 192 27.59 -1.99 8.54
C GLY A 192 27.82 -2.35 10.02
N ASN A 193 26.82 -2.04 10.84
CA ASN A 193 26.70 -2.62 12.17
C ASN A 193 26.11 -4.01 12.04
N ASN A 194 26.93 -5.01 11.74
CA ASN A 194 26.49 -6.37 11.45
C ASN A 194 27.29 -7.38 12.29
N ASP A 195 26.62 -8.40 12.82
CA ASP A 195 27.28 -9.62 13.30
C ASP A 195 27.08 -10.72 12.25
N ALA A 196 28.16 -11.16 11.60
CA ALA A 196 28.11 -12.24 10.61
C ALA A 196 27.85 -13.62 11.24
N SER A 197 27.90 -13.74 12.57
CA SER A 197 27.94 -15.03 13.27
C SER A 197 26.69 -15.40 14.08
N THR A 198 25.85 -14.46 14.55
CA THR A 198 24.85 -14.82 15.58
C THR A 198 23.55 -14.02 15.58
N PHE A 199 23.55 -12.73 15.22
CA PHE A 199 22.32 -11.91 15.19
C PHE A 199 22.35 -10.86 14.06
N PRO A 200 21.20 -10.50 13.46
CA PRO A 200 21.13 -9.35 12.56
C PRO A 200 21.54 -8.09 13.33
N GLY A 201 22.48 -7.31 12.79
CA GLY A 201 22.90 -6.06 13.38
C GLY A 201 22.08 -4.89 12.83
N TYR A 202 21.58 -4.03 13.72
CA TYR A 202 20.63 -2.96 13.39
C TYR A 202 21.33 -1.60 13.30
N GLY A 203 20.84 -0.70 12.44
CA GLY A 203 21.26 0.70 12.50
C GLY A 203 20.80 1.34 13.81
N VAL A 204 19.48 1.43 13.98
CA VAL A 204 18.82 1.83 15.22
C VAL A 204 17.87 0.73 15.66
N GLN A 205 17.88 0.37 16.94
CA GLN A 205 16.99 -0.63 17.49
C GLN A 205 16.21 -0.09 18.68
N ILE A 206 14.89 -0.19 18.65
CA ILE A 206 13.98 0.17 19.73
C ILE A 206 13.44 -1.14 20.30
N ARG A 207 13.82 -1.48 21.54
CA ARG A 207 13.41 -2.69 22.28
C ARG A 207 12.58 -2.30 23.50
N GLY A 208 11.41 -1.72 23.27
CA GLY A 208 10.56 -1.08 24.28
C GLY A 208 10.70 0.45 24.31
N GLY A 209 9.83 1.09 25.09
CA GLY A 209 9.80 2.54 25.26
C GLY A 209 9.04 3.29 24.15
N SER A 210 8.31 4.32 24.51
CA SER A 210 7.41 5.06 23.62
C SER A 210 7.90 6.45 23.25
N GLY A 211 7.35 6.99 22.16
CA GLY A 211 7.60 8.39 21.78
C GLY A 211 9.00 8.69 21.27
N ASN A 212 9.80 7.67 20.94
CA ASN A 212 11.15 7.90 20.41
C ASN A 212 11.11 8.38 18.96
N LEU A 213 12.03 9.25 18.60
CA LEU A 213 12.16 9.85 17.27
C LEU A 213 13.50 9.46 16.63
N VAL A 214 13.44 8.75 15.52
CA VAL A 214 14.61 8.50 14.66
C VAL A 214 14.53 9.45 13.49
N GLY A 215 15.36 10.49 13.53
CA GLY A 215 15.40 11.56 12.54
C GLY A 215 14.54 12.76 12.95
N GLY A 216 13.76 13.28 12.02
CA GLY A 216 12.87 14.42 12.24
C GLY A 216 12.63 15.25 10.98
N THR A 217 11.68 16.18 11.05
CA THR A 217 11.25 17.02 9.90
C THR A 217 12.27 18.07 9.48
N GLY A 218 13.18 18.47 10.37
CA GLY A 218 14.24 19.41 10.06
C GLY A 218 15.40 18.76 9.31
N ALA A 219 15.96 19.44 8.31
CA ALA A 219 17.11 18.95 7.52
C ALA A 219 18.28 18.46 8.40
N GLY A 220 18.59 19.16 9.49
CA GLY A 220 19.67 18.80 10.41
C GLY A 220 19.45 17.50 11.21
N ALA A 221 18.20 17.02 11.30
CA ALA A 221 17.82 15.82 12.03
C ALA A 221 17.96 14.53 11.20
N ARG A 222 18.06 14.64 9.87
CA ARG A 222 18.16 13.50 8.94
C ARG A 222 19.33 12.57 9.23
N ASN A 223 19.02 11.32 9.57
CA ASN A 223 20.05 10.28 9.61
C ASN A 223 20.28 9.68 8.22
N LEU A 224 21.49 9.16 8.02
CA LEU A 224 21.84 8.24 6.93
C LEU A 224 22.07 6.85 7.54
N ILE A 225 21.17 5.89 7.29
CA ILE A 225 21.18 4.57 7.94
C ILE A 225 21.29 3.48 6.87
N SER A 226 22.47 2.92 6.70
CA SER A 226 22.80 2.09 5.52
C SER A 226 23.83 1.01 5.83
N ALA A 227 23.89 -0.04 5.01
CA ALA A 227 24.75 -1.21 5.16
C ALA A 227 24.56 -2.04 6.45
N ASN A 228 23.49 -1.84 7.22
CA ASN A 228 23.15 -2.66 8.38
C ASN A 228 22.34 -3.89 7.95
N SER A 229 21.97 -4.80 8.85
CA SER A 229 21.00 -5.87 8.54
C SER A 229 19.61 -5.28 8.34
N TYR A 230 19.12 -4.52 9.32
CA TYR A 230 17.99 -3.61 9.17
C TYR A 230 18.43 -2.18 9.48
N GLY A 231 17.84 -1.21 8.79
CA GLY A 231 18.06 0.20 9.13
C GLY A 231 17.53 0.52 10.51
N VAL A 232 16.22 0.32 10.72
CA VAL A 232 15.54 0.49 12.00
C VAL A 232 14.71 -0.74 12.35
N SER A 233 14.75 -1.16 13.62
CA SER A 233 13.87 -2.18 14.18
C SER A 233 13.11 -1.63 15.37
N ILE A 234 11.81 -1.89 15.44
CA ILE A 234 10.92 -1.54 16.55
C ILE A 234 10.25 -2.82 17.06
N SER A 235 10.53 -3.17 18.31
CA SER A 235 9.95 -4.34 18.97
C SER A 235 9.95 -4.15 20.49
N GLY A 236 9.42 -5.13 21.21
CA GLY A 236 9.40 -5.14 22.67
C GLY A 236 8.24 -4.36 23.28
N THR A 237 7.76 -4.86 24.41
CA THR A 237 6.58 -4.34 25.09
C THR A 237 6.68 -2.84 25.36
N GLY A 238 5.62 -2.10 25.00
CA GLY A 238 5.54 -0.66 25.21
C GLY A 238 6.22 0.19 24.14
N ALA A 239 6.75 -0.41 23.06
CA ALA A 239 7.27 0.33 21.92
C ALA A 239 6.13 0.88 21.03
N THR A 240 5.40 1.88 21.53
CA THR A 240 4.32 2.58 20.82
C THR A 240 4.71 4.02 20.53
N ASP A 241 4.02 4.66 19.59
CA ASP A 241 4.18 6.09 19.28
C ASP A 241 5.61 6.48 18.87
N ASN A 242 6.42 5.51 18.43
CA ASN A 242 7.75 5.78 17.89
C ASN A 242 7.62 6.27 16.45
N ARG A 243 8.47 7.23 16.07
CA ARG A 243 8.41 7.93 14.80
C ARG A 243 9.74 7.84 14.07
N ILE A 244 9.72 7.36 12.84
CA ILE A 244 10.89 7.27 11.98
C ILE A 244 10.72 8.30 10.86
N GLU A 245 11.42 9.43 10.93
CA GLU A 245 11.13 10.60 10.09
C GLU A 245 12.35 11.17 9.38
N GLY A 246 12.17 11.56 8.12
CA GLY A 246 13.14 12.38 7.39
C GLY A 246 14.50 11.70 7.13
N ASN A 247 14.59 10.37 7.23
CA ASN A 247 15.83 9.62 7.09
C ASN A 247 16.14 9.23 5.64
N LEU A 248 17.43 9.00 5.35
CA LEU A 248 17.90 8.28 4.17
C LEU A 248 18.32 6.88 4.60
N MET A 249 17.76 5.86 3.97
CA MET A 249 17.94 4.48 4.38
C MET A 249 18.25 3.57 3.19
N GLY A 250 19.35 2.81 3.30
CA GLY A 250 19.88 1.94 2.26
C GLY A 250 20.43 2.65 1.00
N THR A 251 20.73 3.95 1.12
CA THR A 251 21.29 4.79 0.04
C THR A 251 22.60 5.46 0.46
N ASN A 252 23.31 6.08 -0.47
CA ASN A 252 24.43 6.96 -0.14
C ASN A 252 23.95 8.33 0.40
N ALA A 253 24.86 9.17 0.88
CA ALA A 253 24.54 10.51 1.37
C ALA A 253 23.80 11.42 0.36
N ALA A 254 23.95 11.16 -0.94
CA ALA A 254 23.21 11.88 -1.99
C ALA A 254 21.81 11.31 -2.26
N GLY A 255 21.49 10.12 -1.75
CA GLY A 255 20.25 9.40 -2.03
C GLY A 255 20.12 8.92 -3.48
N THR A 256 21.25 8.76 -4.20
CA THR A 256 21.29 8.44 -5.64
C THR A 256 21.92 7.09 -5.96
N ARG A 257 22.51 6.41 -4.98
CA ARG A 257 23.11 5.08 -5.17
C ARG A 257 22.79 4.19 -3.97
N MET A 258 22.56 2.91 -4.25
CA MET A 258 22.35 1.90 -3.22
C MET A 258 23.59 1.72 -2.32
N VAL A 259 23.35 1.75 -1.02
CA VAL A 259 24.24 1.28 0.06
C VAL A 259 23.38 0.44 1.01
N GLY A 260 22.79 -0.62 0.44
CA GLY A 260 21.64 -1.33 0.97
C GLY A 260 21.80 -1.89 2.37
N ASN A 261 20.70 -1.95 3.12
CA ASN A 261 20.62 -2.80 4.31
C ASN A 261 20.30 -4.24 3.86
N ALA A 262 20.90 -5.24 4.52
CA ALA A 262 20.90 -6.62 4.03
C ALA A 262 19.51 -7.28 4.01
N TYR A 263 18.63 -6.97 4.95
CA TYR A 263 17.26 -7.48 4.99
C TYR A 263 16.27 -6.37 4.67
N GLY A 264 16.28 -5.29 5.45
CA GLY A 264 15.27 -4.25 5.27
C GLY A 264 15.60 -2.86 5.75
N GLY A 265 14.75 -1.91 5.38
CA GLY A 265 14.81 -0.55 5.88
C GLY A 265 14.29 -0.50 7.31
N VAL A 266 12.98 -0.63 7.46
CA VAL A 266 12.30 -0.60 8.76
C VAL A 266 11.54 -1.91 9.00
N VAL A 267 11.69 -2.48 10.19
CA VAL A 267 10.86 -3.59 10.66
C VAL A 267 10.13 -3.22 11.96
N ILE A 268 8.84 -3.51 12.01
CA ILE A 268 7.96 -3.35 13.18
C ILE A 268 7.43 -4.74 13.52
N GLU A 269 7.77 -5.23 14.71
CA GLU A 269 7.48 -6.61 15.13
C GLU A 269 6.68 -6.61 16.44
N ASP A 270 5.45 -7.13 16.38
CA ASP A 270 4.54 -7.33 17.52
C ASP A 270 4.25 -6.08 18.37
N VAL A 271 4.34 -4.87 17.77
CA VAL A 271 4.12 -3.61 18.50
C VAL A 271 3.20 -2.64 17.73
N PRO A 272 2.21 -2.02 18.42
CA PRO A 272 1.20 -1.19 17.76
C PRO A 272 1.57 0.29 17.70
N GLY A 273 0.90 1.03 16.81
CA GLY A 273 0.83 2.49 16.87
C GLY A 273 2.12 3.24 16.56
N ASN A 274 3.00 2.68 15.74
CA ASN A 274 4.24 3.35 15.31
C ASN A 274 4.09 3.98 13.90
N ILE A 275 4.90 5.00 13.62
CA ILE A 275 4.84 5.76 12.36
C ILE A 275 6.17 5.68 11.63
N VAL A 276 6.12 5.23 10.37
CA VAL A 276 7.22 5.33 9.41
C VAL A 276 6.90 6.45 8.43
N GLY A 277 7.65 7.54 8.54
CA GLY A 277 7.43 8.79 7.83
C GLY A 277 6.47 9.69 8.58
N GLY A 278 5.57 10.37 7.87
CA GLY A 278 4.58 11.26 8.47
C GLY A 278 4.01 12.24 7.45
N THR A 279 2.97 12.96 7.85
CA THR A 279 2.26 13.90 6.95
C THR A 279 2.86 15.30 6.91
N ALA A 280 3.75 15.62 7.85
CA ALA A 280 4.45 16.90 7.89
C ALA A 280 5.52 16.97 6.79
N SER A 281 5.74 18.17 6.23
CA SER A 281 6.85 18.39 5.30
C SER A 281 8.18 17.98 5.94
N GLY A 282 8.98 17.19 5.22
CA GLY A 282 10.26 16.67 5.70
C GLY A 282 10.15 15.41 6.59
N ALA A 283 8.96 14.95 6.96
CA ALA A 283 8.80 13.71 7.73
C ALA A 283 9.03 12.44 6.87
N GLY A 284 8.81 12.52 5.56
CA GLY A 284 8.99 11.40 4.64
C GLY A 284 10.42 10.85 4.62
N ASN A 285 10.56 9.53 4.72
CA ASN A 285 11.86 8.87 4.55
C ASN A 285 12.10 8.50 3.09
N VAL A 286 13.37 8.36 2.71
CA VAL A 286 13.79 7.62 1.51
C VAL A 286 14.30 6.26 1.96
N ILE A 287 13.60 5.19 1.61
CA ILE A 287 13.90 3.82 2.04
C ILE A 287 14.07 2.96 0.79
N SER A 288 15.30 2.54 0.49
CA SER A 288 15.60 1.87 -0.79
C SER A 288 16.82 0.97 -0.69
N GLY A 289 17.00 0.12 -1.71
CA GLY A 289 18.20 -0.70 -1.84
C GLY A 289 18.31 -1.83 -0.81
N SER A 290 17.25 -2.13 -0.07
CA SER A 290 17.17 -3.31 0.80
C SER A 290 16.91 -4.57 -0.03
N LEU A 291 17.42 -5.74 0.39
CA LEU A 291 17.28 -6.96 -0.42
C LEU A 291 15.90 -7.63 -0.28
N ASP A 292 15.30 -7.63 0.92
CA ASP A 292 13.99 -8.26 1.14
C ASP A 292 12.88 -7.20 1.13
N TYR A 293 12.79 -6.38 2.17
CA TYR A 293 11.66 -5.45 2.35
C TYR A 293 12.15 -4.05 2.69
N ASN A 294 11.62 -3.01 2.04
CA ASN A 294 11.94 -1.65 2.49
C ASN A 294 11.25 -1.35 3.83
N VAL A 295 9.96 -1.65 3.97
CA VAL A 295 9.22 -1.60 5.24
C VAL A 295 8.50 -2.91 5.49
N PHE A 296 8.65 -3.50 6.67
CA PHE A 296 7.98 -4.73 7.07
C PHE A 296 7.23 -4.57 8.40
N VAL A 297 5.93 -4.85 8.40
CA VAL A 297 5.09 -4.86 9.60
C VAL A 297 4.62 -6.29 9.83
N THR A 298 4.98 -6.90 10.96
CA THR A 298 4.72 -8.32 11.25
C THR A 298 4.36 -8.55 12.71
N GLY A 299 3.64 -9.64 12.96
CA GLY A 299 3.22 -10.03 14.29
C GLY A 299 1.77 -9.65 14.58
N ALA A 300 1.08 -10.48 15.35
CA ALA A 300 -0.36 -10.41 15.56
C ALA A 300 -0.81 -9.14 16.31
N THR A 301 0.11 -8.54 17.09
CA THR A 301 -0.14 -7.32 17.86
C THR A 301 0.34 -6.04 17.16
N ALA A 302 0.99 -6.14 16.00
CA ALA A 302 1.48 -5.00 15.23
C ALA A 302 0.34 -4.30 14.47
N THR A 303 -0.56 -3.66 15.22
CA THR A 303 -1.78 -3.01 14.71
C THR A 303 -1.68 -1.48 14.78
N GLY A 304 -2.44 -0.79 13.92
CA GLY A 304 -2.49 0.68 13.93
C GLY A 304 -1.17 1.35 13.54
N ASN A 305 -0.22 0.62 12.97
CA ASN A 305 1.01 1.20 12.45
C ASN A 305 0.71 1.94 11.13
N ARG A 306 1.47 3.00 10.87
CA ARG A 306 1.24 3.91 9.74
C ARG A 306 2.53 4.10 8.94
N VAL A 307 2.47 3.85 7.65
CA VAL A 307 3.55 4.13 6.70
C VAL A 307 3.09 5.29 5.82
N GLN A 308 3.60 6.50 6.00
CA GLN A 308 3.06 7.70 5.35
C GLN A 308 4.15 8.62 4.80
N GLY A 309 3.92 9.21 3.63
CA GLY A 309 4.78 10.27 3.07
C GLY A 309 6.18 9.81 2.62
N ASN A 310 6.42 8.50 2.47
CA ASN A 310 7.74 7.97 2.15
C ASN A 310 8.00 7.83 0.65
N ARG A 311 9.28 7.84 0.28
CA ARG A 311 9.77 7.36 -1.03
C ARG A 311 10.40 5.99 -0.82
N ILE A 312 9.86 4.97 -1.47
CA ILE A 312 10.17 3.56 -1.23
C ILE A 312 10.59 2.90 -2.54
N GLY A 313 11.82 2.38 -2.57
CA GLY A 313 12.46 1.73 -3.73
C GLY A 313 13.04 2.68 -4.78
N THR A 314 12.83 4.00 -4.64
CA THR A 314 13.34 5.02 -5.57
C THR A 314 14.55 5.78 -5.02
N ASP A 315 15.22 6.51 -5.90
CA ASP A 315 16.16 7.55 -5.49
C ASP A 315 15.44 8.69 -4.75
N LEU A 316 16.24 9.60 -4.20
CA LEU A 316 15.77 10.79 -3.49
C LEU A 316 14.84 11.66 -4.35
N THR A 317 15.04 11.69 -5.67
CA THR A 317 14.20 12.48 -6.57
C THR A 317 12.85 11.82 -6.85
N GLY A 318 12.74 10.50 -6.67
CA GLY A 318 11.57 9.71 -7.01
C GLY A 318 11.40 9.51 -8.51
N THR A 319 12.49 9.59 -9.27
CA THR A 319 12.48 9.47 -10.73
C THR A 319 13.35 8.34 -11.24
N GLN A 320 14.18 7.75 -10.39
CA GLN A 320 14.98 6.56 -10.69
C GLN A 320 14.72 5.49 -9.65
N ASP A 321 14.76 4.23 -10.06
CA ASP A 321 14.76 3.10 -9.14
C ASP A 321 16.18 2.89 -8.60
N LEU A 322 16.29 2.39 -7.36
CA LEU A 322 17.59 2.04 -6.78
C LEU A 322 17.82 0.53 -6.70
N LEU A 323 17.04 -0.25 -7.44
CA LEU A 323 17.09 -1.72 -7.57
C LEU A 323 17.00 -2.44 -6.20
N PHE A 324 17.10 -3.77 -6.15
CA PHE A 324 15.95 -4.67 -6.05
C PHE A 324 15.59 -4.91 -4.58
N SER A 325 14.36 -4.60 -4.16
CA SER A 325 13.74 -5.12 -2.94
C SER A 325 12.58 -6.04 -3.31
N MET A 326 12.41 -7.19 -2.64
CA MET A 326 11.26 -8.09 -2.88
C MET A 326 9.92 -7.41 -2.64
N SER A 327 9.81 -6.52 -1.64
CA SER A 327 8.64 -5.65 -1.52
C SER A 327 8.98 -4.25 -1.03
N GLY A 328 8.25 -3.25 -1.53
CA GLY A 328 8.30 -1.90 -0.99
C GLY A 328 7.76 -1.87 0.44
N VAL A 329 6.51 -2.29 0.62
CA VAL A 329 5.89 -2.46 1.93
C VAL A 329 5.35 -3.87 2.05
N ALA A 330 5.77 -4.62 3.06
CA ALA A 330 5.24 -5.94 3.39
C ALA A 330 4.44 -5.86 4.71
N ILE A 331 3.26 -6.48 4.73
CA ILE A 331 2.36 -6.52 5.89
C ILE A 331 1.93 -7.95 6.17
N ASP A 332 2.34 -8.45 7.33
CA ASP A 332 1.99 -9.74 7.91
C ASP A 332 1.37 -9.53 9.31
N ALA A 333 0.50 -8.52 9.41
CA ALA A 333 -0.15 -8.08 10.64
C ALA A 333 -1.49 -7.38 10.34
N PRO A 334 -2.44 -7.33 11.30
CA PRO A 334 -3.74 -6.75 11.06
C PRO A 334 -3.81 -5.23 11.29
N GLY A 335 -4.71 -4.55 10.60
CA GLY A 335 -5.16 -3.20 10.98
C GLY A 335 -4.16 -2.07 10.81
N ASN A 336 -3.32 -2.10 9.77
CA ASN A 336 -2.31 -1.07 9.47
C ASN A 336 -2.68 -0.19 8.28
N LEU A 337 -2.10 1.01 8.22
CA LEU A 337 -2.33 2.00 7.16
C LEU A 337 -1.05 2.25 6.35
N VAL A 338 -1.14 2.12 5.03
CA VAL A 338 -0.11 2.57 4.08
C VAL A 338 -0.68 3.73 3.29
N GLY A 339 -0.13 4.92 3.52
CA GLY A 339 -0.50 6.16 2.89
C GLY A 339 -1.54 6.92 3.71
N GLY A 340 -2.58 7.45 3.07
CA GLY A 340 -3.68 8.18 3.70
C GLY A 340 -4.24 9.26 2.78
N THR A 341 -5.34 9.89 3.19
CA THR A 341 -6.13 10.81 2.34
C THR A 341 -5.53 12.19 2.12
N GLY A 342 -4.56 12.62 2.95
CA GLY A 342 -3.90 13.92 2.83
C GLY A 342 -2.69 13.86 1.90
N ALA A 343 -2.39 14.95 1.19
CA ALA A 343 -1.26 15.03 0.26
C ALA A 343 0.11 14.72 0.90
N GLY A 344 0.30 15.06 2.18
CA GLY A 344 1.52 14.71 2.91
C GLY A 344 1.63 13.23 3.29
N ALA A 345 0.54 12.47 3.21
CA ALA A 345 0.53 11.04 3.53
C ALA A 345 0.93 10.14 2.35
N VAL A 346 0.95 10.68 1.12
CA VAL A 346 1.22 9.92 -0.11
C VAL A 346 2.58 9.24 -0.04
N ASN A 347 2.62 7.91 -0.09
CA ASN A 347 3.86 7.20 -0.36
C ASN A 347 4.06 7.06 -1.88
N LEU A 348 5.31 7.20 -2.31
CA LEU A 348 5.79 6.77 -3.62
C LEU A 348 6.43 5.39 -3.49
N ILE A 349 5.89 4.37 -4.14
CA ILE A 349 6.30 2.97 -3.99
C ILE A 349 6.59 2.36 -5.37
N SER A 350 7.85 2.38 -5.77
CA SER A 350 8.30 2.07 -7.14
C SER A 350 9.69 1.44 -7.12
N GLY A 351 10.07 0.70 -8.16
CA GLY A 351 11.39 0.05 -8.25
C GLY A 351 11.58 -1.19 -7.36
N ASN A 352 10.49 -1.77 -6.85
CA ASN A 352 10.50 -3.02 -6.06
C ASN A 352 10.04 -4.21 -6.92
N VAL A 353 10.10 -5.44 -6.42
CA VAL A 353 9.40 -6.56 -7.07
C VAL A 353 7.89 -6.37 -6.90
N VAL A 354 7.37 -6.39 -5.66
CA VAL A 354 5.99 -6.01 -5.37
C VAL A 354 5.97 -4.64 -4.71
N GLY A 355 5.04 -3.76 -5.10
CA GLY A 355 4.89 -2.46 -4.43
C GLY A 355 4.47 -2.63 -2.97
N VAL A 356 3.25 -3.11 -2.75
CA VAL A 356 2.71 -3.47 -1.43
C VAL A 356 2.29 -4.93 -1.42
N SER A 357 2.79 -5.72 -0.45
CA SER A 357 2.46 -7.12 -0.25
C SER A 357 1.76 -7.31 1.09
N ILE A 358 0.56 -7.89 1.09
CA ILE A 358 -0.20 -8.27 2.28
C ILE A 358 -0.30 -9.80 2.29
N THR A 359 0.28 -10.45 3.28
CA THR A 359 0.28 -11.92 3.40
C THR A 359 -1.05 -12.43 3.96
N GLY A 360 -1.17 -13.75 4.15
CA GLY A 360 -2.36 -14.38 4.72
C GLY A 360 -2.73 -13.90 6.14
N ALA A 361 -1.75 -13.48 6.97
CA ALA A 361 -2.04 -12.94 8.31
C ALA A 361 -2.43 -11.45 8.28
N GLY A 362 -2.14 -10.75 7.18
CA GLY A 362 -2.49 -9.35 7.00
C GLY A 362 -3.98 -9.15 6.74
N THR A 363 -4.74 -8.78 7.77
CA THR A 363 -6.18 -8.54 7.65
C THR A 363 -6.56 -7.10 8.01
N ASN A 364 -7.65 -6.58 7.45
CA ASN A 364 -8.18 -5.25 7.79
C ASN A 364 -7.17 -4.10 7.60
N ASN A 365 -6.21 -4.26 6.69
CA ASN A 365 -5.25 -3.21 6.35
C ASN A 365 -5.83 -2.25 5.31
N ARG A 366 -5.34 -1.01 5.30
CA ARG A 366 -5.77 0.05 4.37
C ARG A 366 -4.59 0.58 3.58
N ILE A 367 -4.70 0.53 2.26
CA ILE A 367 -3.71 1.08 1.32
C ILE A 367 -4.37 2.26 0.64
N GLU A 368 -4.03 3.50 1.01
CA GLU A 368 -4.74 4.71 0.59
C GLU A 368 -3.83 5.80 0.05
N GLY A 369 -4.24 6.49 -1.02
CA GLY A 369 -3.57 7.71 -1.48
C GLY A 369 -2.12 7.51 -1.93
N ASN A 370 -1.72 6.29 -2.29
CA ASN A 370 -0.34 6.00 -2.71
C ASN A 370 -0.14 6.18 -4.22
N ARG A 371 1.11 6.39 -4.62
CA ARG A 371 1.58 6.30 -6.01
C ARG A 371 2.45 5.05 -6.14
N ILE A 372 1.99 4.07 -6.92
CA ILE A 372 2.60 2.73 -7.00
C ILE A 372 2.94 2.40 -8.45
N GLY A 373 4.24 2.24 -8.74
CA GLY A 373 4.78 1.91 -10.08
C GLY A 373 4.97 3.11 -11.02
N THR A 374 4.83 4.33 -10.51
CA THR A 374 5.04 5.58 -11.24
C THR A 374 6.16 6.41 -10.61
N ASP A 375 6.59 7.47 -11.30
CA ASP A 375 7.49 8.47 -10.74
C ASP A 375 6.76 9.37 -9.72
N VAL A 376 7.51 10.27 -9.06
CA VAL A 376 6.95 11.21 -8.08
C VAL A 376 5.84 12.08 -8.66
N THR A 377 5.80 12.32 -9.98
CA THR A 377 4.73 13.12 -10.62
C THR A 377 3.48 12.30 -10.94
N GLY A 378 3.59 10.97 -11.01
CA GLY A 378 2.51 10.07 -11.41
C GLY A 378 2.23 10.12 -12.91
N THR A 379 3.19 10.59 -13.70
CA THR A 379 3.04 10.76 -15.17
C THR A 379 4.02 9.91 -15.97
N GLN A 380 5.03 9.32 -15.31
CA GLN A 380 5.97 8.40 -15.94
C GLN A 380 5.96 7.05 -15.23
N LYS A 381 6.22 5.97 -15.99
CA LYS A 381 6.40 4.64 -15.41
C LYS A 381 7.72 4.59 -14.65
N LEU A 382 7.67 4.09 -13.42
CA LEU A 382 8.83 3.68 -12.65
C LEU A 382 8.48 2.31 -12.05
N PRO A 383 8.55 1.25 -12.88
CA PRO A 383 7.84 0.00 -12.62
C PRO A 383 8.27 -0.66 -11.32
N ASN A 384 7.31 -1.25 -10.61
CA ASN A 384 7.63 -2.45 -9.84
C ASN A 384 7.73 -3.65 -10.81
N ALA A 385 8.64 -4.59 -10.56
CA ALA A 385 8.92 -5.72 -11.45
C ALA A 385 7.82 -6.81 -11.43
N GLY A 386 6.91 -6.76 -10.46
CA GLY A 386 5.73 -7.60 -10.31
C GLY A 386 4.46 -6.74 -10.24
N SER A 387 3.52 -7.16 -9.39
CA SER A 387 2.25 -6.43 -9.20
C SER A 387 2.41 -5.21 -8.30
N GLY A 388 1.57 -4.18 -8.50
CA GLY A 388 1.60 -2.97 -7.67
C GLY A 388 1.17 -3.26 -6.24
N VAL A 389 0.01 -3.89 -6.07
CA VAL A 389 -0.50 -4.37 -4.78
C VAL A 389 -0.82 -5.85 -4.87
N GLU A 390 -0.35 -6.64 -3.92
CA GLU A 390 -0.63 -8.06 -3.80
C GLU A 390 -1.26 -8.38 -2.43
N ILE A 391 -2.36 -9.15 -2.41
CA ILE A 391 -3.11 -9.47 -1.19
C ILE A 391 -3.38 -10.97 -1.10
N GLY A 392 -2.96 -11.58 0.00
CA GLY A 392 -3.26 -12.96 0.39
C GLY A 392 -4.17 -13.10 1.61
N GLY A 393 -4.37 -12.02 2.39
CA GLY A 393 -5.22 -11.99 3.58
C GLY A 393 -6.63 -11.45 3.32
N ALA A 394 -7.48 -11.49 4.36
CA ALA A 394 -8.89 -11.11 4.28
C ALA A 394 -9.18 -9.67 4.74
N GLY A 395 -10.25 -9.07 4.23
CA GLY A 395 -10.80 -7.82 4.77
C GLY A 395 -9.97 -6.57 4.49
N ASN A 396 -9.05 -6.59 3.52
CA ASN A 396 -8.18 -5.45 3.23
C ASN A 396 -8.81 -4.47 2.23
N PHE A 397 -8.43 -3.21 2.33
CA PHE A 397 -8.93 -2.11 1.48
C PHE A 397 -7.79 -1.54 0.65
N VAL A 398 -7.96 -1.54 -0.67
CA VAL A 398 -7.12 -0.82 -1.61
C VAL A 398 -7.90 0.39 -2.09
N GLY A 399 -7.57 1.52 -1.52
CA GLY A 399 -8.22 2.80 -1.75
C GLY A 399 -9.44 3.02 -0.87
N GLY A 400 -10.40 3.79 -1.38
CA GLY A 400 -11.65 4.12 -0.72
C GLY A 400 -12.37 5.26 -1.43
N THR A 401 -13.66 5.41 -1.14
CA THR A 401 -14.52 6.45 -1.76
C THR A 401 -14.33 7.86 -1.19
N GLN A 402 -13.61 7.99 -0.07
CA GLN A 402 -13.23 9.31 0.46
C GLN A 402 -12.24 10.00 -0.47
N ALA A 403 -12.41 11.30 -0.70
CA ALA A 403 -11.46 12.10 -1.49
C ALA A 403 -10.02 11.93 -0.96
N GLY A 404 -9.09 11.60 -1.87
CA GLY A 404 -7.69 11.33 -1.55
C GLY A 404 -7.38 9.91 -1.09
N ALA A 405 -8.37 9.05 -0.83
CA ALA A 405 -8.12 7.64 -0.47
C ALA A 405 -7.70 6.79 -1.66
N GLY A 406 -8.13 7.15 -2.88
CA GLY A 406 -7.77 6.46 -4.11
C GLY A 406 -6.25 6.40 -4.36
N ASN A 407 -5.74 5.22 -4.71
CA ASN A 407 -4.35 5.05 -5.11
C ASN A 407 -4.20 5.25 -6.63
N LEU A 408 -3.01 5.71 -7.05
CA LEU A 408 -2.53 5.62 -8.42
C LEU A 408 -1.68 4.35 -8.55
N ILE A 409 -2.18 3.34 -9.26
CA ILE A 409 -1.56 2.02 -9.39
C ILE A 409 -1.32 1.70 -10.87
N SER A 410 -0.17 2.14 -11.37
CA SER A 410 0.12 2.19 -12.80
C SER A 410 1.58 1.86 -13.08
N GLY A 411 1.87 1.43 -14.30
CA GLY A 411 3.24 1.19 -14.76
C GLY A 411 3.93 -0.03 -14.14
N ASN A 412 3.24 -0.85 -13.34
CA ASN A 412 3.79 -2.09 -12.78
C ASN A 412 3.95 -3.15 -13.87
N SER A 413 4.91 -4.07 -13.73
CA SER A 413 5.25 -5.03 -14.79
C SER A 413 4.27 -6.22 -14.88
N GLU A 414 3.45 -6.44 -13.85
CA GLU A 414 2.36 -7.43 -13.88
C GLU A 414 0.98 -6.75 -13.71
N HIS A 415 0.22 -7.09 -12.67
CA HIS A 415 -1.10 -6.53 -12.40
C HIS A 415 -0.98 -5.20 -11.65
N GLY A 416 -2.00 -4.35 -11.76
CA GLY A 416 -2.14 -3.24 -10.83
C GLY A 416 -2.39 -3.78 -9.42
N VAL A 417 -3.49 -4.53 -9.26
CA VAL A 417 -3.86 -5.20 -8.01
C VAL A 417 -4.06 -6.70 -8.25
N LEU A 418 -3.44 -7.54 -7.42
CA LEU A 418 -3.58 -8.99 -7.41
C LEU A 418 -4.08 -9.46 -6.04
N ILE A 419 -5.27 -10.08 -5.99
CA ILE A 419 -5.82 -10.70 -4.78
C ILE A 419 -5.80 -12.21 -5.00
N ARG A 420 -5.03 -12.96 -4.21
CA ARG A 420 -4.77 -14.39 -4.47
C ARG A 420 -4.86 -15.28 -3.24
N GLY A 421 -5.29 -16.52 -3.45
CA GLY A 421 -5.37 -17.55 -2.42
C GLY A 421 -6.72 -17.61 -1.72
N THR A 422 -7.03 -18.76 -1.12
CA THR A 422 -8.34 -19.04 -0.52
C THR A 422 -8.64 -18.24 0.74
N GLY A 423 -7.61 -17.71 1.40
CA GLY A 423 -7.77 -16.81 2.55
C GLY A 423 -8.12 -15.38 2.16
N ALA A 424 -7.93 -15.00 0.89
CA ALA A 424 -8.12 -13.64 0.42
C ALA A 424 -9.60 -13.38 0.09
N THR A 425 -10.39 -13.18 1.16
CA THR A 425 -11.83 -12.91 1.10
C THR A 425 -12.18 -11.53 1.65
N ASN A 426 -13.32 -10.99 1.25
CA ASN A 426 -13.83 -9.71 1.76
C ASN A 426 -12.87 -8.53 1.55
N ASN A 427 -11.99 -8.59 0.55
CA ASN A 427 -11.14 -7.46 0.19
C ASN A 427 -11.92 -6.50 -0.72
N SER A 428 -11.64 -5.20 -0.59
CA SER A 428 -12.24 -4.16 -1.44
C SER A 428 -11.18 -3.37 -2.19
N VAL A 429 -11.42 -3.10 -3.46
CA VAL A 429 -10.65 -2.19 -4.31
C VAL A 429 -11.58 -1.06 -4.73
N GLU A 430 -11.37 0.16 -4.25
CA GLU A 430 -12.28 1.30 -4.45
C GLU A 430 -11.54 2.62 -4.71
N GLY A 431 -12.10 3.46 -5.57
CA GLY A 431 -11.61 4.83 -5.77
C GLY A 431 -10.24 4.95 -6.46
N ASN A 432 -9.69 3.87 -7.05
CA ASN A 432 -8.32 3.87 -7.57
C ASN A 432 -8.23 4.26 -9.05
N LEU A 433 -7.11 4.88 -9.42
CA LEU A 433 -6.67 5.05 -10.80
C LEU A 433 -5.70 3.91 -11.14
N VAL A 434 -6.08 3.02 -12.06
CA VAL A 434 -5.33 1.80 -12.38
C VAL A 434 -4.98 1.76 -13.87
N GLY A 435 -3.69 1.91 -14.17
CA GLY A 435 -3.18 1.93 -15.54
C GLY A 435 -3.28 3.29 -16.25
N THR A 436 -3.68 4.35 -15.56
CA THR A 436 -3.66 5.74 -16.05
C THR A 436 -2.52 6.55 -15.40
N ASP A 437 -2.32 7.78 -15.84
CA ASP A 437 -1.55 8.79 -15.11
C ASP A 437 -2.36 9.37 -13.94
N ALA A 438 -1.72 10.28 -13.19
CA ALA A 438 -2.34 10.97 -12.06
C ALA A 438 -3.56 11.83 -12.42
N SER A 439 -3.79 12.12 -13.71
CA SER A 439 -4.99 12.83 -14.18
C SER A 439 -6.17 11.90 -14.45
N GLY A 440 -5.92 10.59 -14.55
CA GLY A 440 -6.91 9.60 -14.96
C GLY A 440 -7.09 9.47 -16.48
N ASN A 441 -6.33 10.21 -17.30
CA ASN A 441 -6.61 10.34 -18.74
C ASN A 441 -5.51 9.79 -19.65
N GLN A 442 -4.24 9.82 -19.23
CA GLN A 442 -3.15 9.31 -20.07
C GLN A 442 -2.81 7.87 -19.68
N GLY A 443 -2.52 7.02 -20.67
CA GLY A 443 -2.20 5.63 -20.42
C GLY A 443 -0.82 5.42 -19.78
N LEU A 444 -0.81 4.82 -18.60
CA LEU A 444 0.37 4.25 -17.94
C LEU A 444 0.10 2.79 -17.55
N GLY A 445 -0.46 2.01 -18.48
CA GLY A 445 -0.91 0.64 -18.22
C GLY A 445 0.08 -0.21 -17.44
N ASN A 446 -0.45 -1.06 -16.55
CA ASN A 446 0.33 -2.14 -15.96
C ASN A 446 0.70 -3.18 -17.04
N GLY A 447 1.50 -4.19 -16.73
CA GLY A 447 1.96 -5.16 -17.73
C GLY A 447 0.94 -6.23 -18.11
N LEU A 448 -0.09 -6.44 -17.28
CA LEU A 448 -1.13 -7.45 -17.48
C LEU A 448 -2.54 -6.88 -17.33
N TYR A 449 -3.31 -7.34 -16.34
CA TYR A 449 -4.65 -6.83 -16.03
C TYR A 449 -4.57 -5.70 -15.01
N GLY A 450 -5.51 -4.76 -15.06
CA GLY A 450 -5.62 -3.72 -14.03
C GLY A 450 -5.84 -4.34 -12.64
N VAL A 451 -6.88 -5.17 -12.51
CA VAL A 451 -7.19 -5.91 -11.27
C VAL A 451 -7.36 -7.39 -11.58
N SER A 452 -6.81 -8.25 -10.72
CA SER A 452 -6.92 -9.70 -10.84
C SER A 452 -7.31 -10.33 -9.50
N LEU A 453 -8.43 -11.04 -9.49
CA LEU A 453 -8.91 -11.87 -8.38
C LEU A 453 -8.61 -13.34 -8.70
N GLY A 454 -7.73 -14.00 -7.96
CA GLY A 454 -7.34 -15.40 -8.15
C GLY A 454 -5.84 -15.61 -8.38
N SER A 455 -5.45 -16.62 -9.16
CA SER A 455 -4.03 -16.97 -9.34
C SER A 455 -3.22 -15.89 -10.09
N GLY A 456 -1.96 -15.71 -9.67
CA GLY A 456 -0.94 -14.96 -10.41
C GLY A 456 -0.34 -15.77 -11.57
N LEU A 457 0.73 -15.26 -12.21
CA LEU A 457 1.36 -15.92 -13.37
C LEU A 457 2.02 -17.28 -13.05
N VAL A 458 2.34 -17.51 -11.78
CA VAL A 458 3.06 -18.70 -11.31
C VAL A 458 2.43 -19.23 -10.02
N ALA A 459 2.05 -20.52 -10.05
CA ALA A 459 1.63 -21.39 -8.96
C ALA A 459 0.13 -21.53 -8.59
N MET A 460 -0.16 -22.77 -8.21
CA MET A 460 -1.46 -23.43 -8.06
C MET A 460 -2.21 -23.00 -6.79
N SER A 461 -2.67 -21.75 -6.71
CA SER A 461 -3.46 -21.29 -5.56
C SER A 461 -4.97 -21.31 -5.86
N PRO A 462 -5.82 -21.87 -4.98
CA PRO A 462 -7.25 -21.89 -5.18
C PRO A 462 -7.86 -20.48 -5.02
N SER A 463 -9.02 -20.32 -5.63
CA SER A 463 -9.62 -19.08 -6.09
C SER A 463 -9.99 -18.07 -5.00
N ALA A 464 -9.81 -16.77 -5.28
CA ALA A 464 -10.25 -15.69 -4.40
C ALA A 464 -11.79 -15.58 -4.43
N SER A 465 -12.42 -15.39 -3.28
CA SER A 465 -13.89 -15.30 -3.21
C SER A 465 -14.35 -14.14 -2.36
N ASP A 466 -15.60 -13.71 -2.56
CA ASP A 466 -16.23 -12.71 -1.70
C ASP A 466 -15.47 -11.36 -1.70
N ASN A 467 -14.75 -11.02 -2.78
CA ASN A 467 -14.03 -9.75 -2.94
C ASN A 467 -14.81 -8.77 -3.83
N THR A 468 -14.59 -7.48 -3.64
CA THR A 468 -15.28 -6.41 -4.37
C THR A 468 -14.28 -5.50 -5.10
N VAL A 469 -14.43 -5.36 -6.41
CA VAL A 469 -13.89 -4.24 -7.18
C VAL A 469 -15.01 -3.20 -7.25
N GLY A 470 -14.97 -2.27 -6.29
CA GLY A 470 -16.08 -1.39 -5.96
C GLY A 470 -16.03 -0.03 -6.64
N LYS A 471 -16.76 0.91 -6.07
CA LYS A 471 -17.07 2.19 -6.71
C LYS A 471 -15.83 3.06 -6.92
N GLY A 472 -15.87 3.86 -7.99
CA GLY A 472 -14.92 4.94 -8.24
C GLY A 472 -13.55 4.50 -8.73
N ASN A 473 -13.37 3.24 -9.11
CA ASN A 473 -12.15 2.86 -9.83
C ASN A 473 -12.24 3.30 -11.29
N THR A 474 -11.12 3.78 -11.83
CA THR A 474 -10.87 3.90 -13.26
C THR A 474 -9.80 2.88 -13.62
N ILE A 475 -10.15 1.87 -14.41
CA ILE A 475 -9.27 0.76 -14.78
C ILE A 475 -9.08 0.79 -16.29
N ALA A 476 -7.94 1.32 -16.73
CA ALA A 476 -7.72 1.60 -18.14
C ALA A 476 -6.32 1.34 -18.65
N HIS A 477 -6.20 1.20 -19.97
CA HIS A 477 -4.94 1.09 -20.71
C HIS A 477 -4.05 -0.09 -20.33
N ASN A 478 -4.59 -1.10 -19.66
CA ASN A 478 -3.85 -2.32 -19.36
C ASN A 478 -3.83 -3.21 -20.62
N PRO A 479 -2.70 -3.82 -21.01
CA PRO A 479 -2.56 -4.55 -22.27
C PRO A 479 -3.33 -5.88 -22.30
N SER A 480 -3.64 -6.46 -21.14
CA SER A 480 -4.63 -7.55 -21.03
C SER A 480 -6.03 -6.93 -20.84
N GLY A 481 -6.88 -7.48 -19.96
CA GLY A 481 -8.19 -6.89 -19.65
C GLY A 481 -8.17 -5.90 -18.48
N GLY A 482 -9.33 -5.32 -18.19
CA GLY A 482 -9.53 -4.48 -17.00
C GLY A 482 -9.51 -5.31 -15.72
N VAL A 483 -10.52 -6.17 -15.54
CA VAL A 483 -10.69 -7.03 -14.36
C VAL A 483 -10.69 -8.50 -14.75
N ARG A 484 -9.85 -9.32 -14.10
CA ARG A 484 -9.87 -10.79 -14.20
C ARG A 484 -10.42 -11.39 -12.92
N ILE A 485 -11.33 -12.36 -13.06
CA ILE A 485 -11.93 -13.11 -11.97
C ILE A 485 -11.71 -14.60 -12.19
N ILE A 486 -10.98 -15.19 -11.26
CA ILE A 486 -10.83 -16.63 -11.07
C ILE A 486 -11.25 -16.92 -9.64
N GLY A 487 -12.51 -17.30 -9.48
CA GLY A 487 -13.17 -17.55 -8.21
C GLY A 487 -14.63 -17.18 -8.17
N SER A 488 -15.24 -17.40 -7.02
CA SER A 488 -16.70 -17.33 -6.87
C SER A 488 -17.13 -16.22 -5.92
N ARG A 489 -18.37 -15.73 -6.08
CA ARG A 489 -18.96 -14.70 -5.22
C ARG A 489 -18.19 -13.37 -5.18
N ASN A 490 -17.40 -13.08 -6.21
CA ASN A 490 -16.76 -11.78 -6.35
C ASN A 490 -17.71 -10.78 -7.01
N ARG A 491 -17.51 -9.49 -6.73
CA ARG A 491 -18.36 -8.40 -7.19
C ARG A 491 -17.53 -7.36 -7.92
N VAL A 492 -18.02 -6.86 -9.04
CA VAL A 492 -17.48 -5.69 -9.75
C VAL A 492 -18.63 -4.71 -9.88
N GLU A 493 -18.57 -3.56 -9.22
CA GLU A 493 -19.67 -2.59 -9.17
C GLU A 493 -19.16 -1.15 -9.12
N GLY A 494 -19.83 -0.23 -9.81
CA GLY A 494 -19.50 1.20 -9.75
C GLY A 494 -18.13 1.59 -10.35
N SER A 495 -17.53 0.75 -11.19
CA SER A 495 -16.21 0.98 -11.80
C SER A 495 -16.32 1.46 -13.24
N VAL A 496 -15.37 2.30 -13.66
CA VAL A 496 -15.13 2.63 -15.07
C VAL A 496 -14.00 1.73 -15.58
N ILE A 497 -14.28 0.91 -16.57
CA ILE A 497 -13.36 -0.09 -17.12
C ILE A 497 -13.26 0.13 -18.63
N GLU A 498 -12.17 0.78 -19.06
CA GLU A 498 -12.10 1.28 -20.43
C GLU A 498 -10.74 1.15 -21.11
N ALA A 499 -10.72 1.14 -22.44
CA ALA A 499 -9.49 1.24 -23.23
C ALA A 499 -8.42 0.19 -22.89
N ASN A 500 -8.82 -1.01 -22.43
CA ASN A 500 -7.91 -2.12 -22.16
C ASN A 500 -7.69 -2.98 -23.41
N GLY A 501 -6.54 -3.66 -23.49
CA GLY A 501 -6.14 -4.46 -24.65
C GLY A 501 -6.89 -5.79 -24.83
N GLY A 502 -7.69 -6.19 -23.85
CA GLY A 502 -8.51 -7.39 -23.81
C GLY A 502 -9.94 -7.08 -23.39
N ASN A 503 -10.60 -8.01 -22.67
CA ASN A 503 -11.98 -7.79 -22.21
C ASN A 503 -12.03 -6.76 -21.07
N GLY A 504 -13.16 -6.06 -20.93
CA GLY A 504 -13.40 -5.22 -19.76
C GLY A 504 -13.36 -6.05 -18.47
N VAL A 505 -14.25 -7.03 -18.37
CA VAL A 505 -14.27 -8.04 -17.31
C VAL A 505 -14.14 -9.43 -17.90
N ASN A 506 -13.26 -10.26 -17.33
CA ASN A 506 -13.08 -11.66 -17.70
C ASN A 506 -13.27 -12.58 -16.50
N ILE A 507 -14.35 -13.36 -16.50
CA ILE A 507 -14.60 -14.46 -15.57
C ILE A 507 -14.11 -15.75 -16.21
N SER A 508 -13.19 -16.46 -15.57
CA SER A 508 -12.58 -17.66 -16.13
C SER A 508 -12.52 -18.79 -15.10
N TYR A 509 -12.60 -20.04 -15.55
CA TYR A 509 -12.31 -21.19 -14.70
C TYR A 509 -10.81 -21.29 -14.41
N TYR A 510 -10.47 -21.94 -13.29
CA TYR A 510 -9.12 -22.40 -13.03
C TYR A 510 -9.01 -23.88 -13.37
N SER A 511 -7.93 -24.33 -14.02
CA SER A 511 -7.71 -25.75 -14.21
C SER A 511 -6.26 -26.17 -13.97
N PHE A 512 -6.07 -27.35 -13.39
CA PHE A 512 -4.75 -27.87 -13.02
C PHE A 512 -4.75 -29.40 -13.03
N TRP A 513 -3.55 -29.98 -13.10
CA TRP A 513 -3.36 -31.41 -12.91
C TRP A 513 -3.03 -31.67 -11.43
N ASP A 514 -3.83 -32.50 -10.76
CA ASP A 514 -3.54 -32.88 -9.37
C ASP A 514 -2.38 -33.89 -9.29
N SER A 515 -1.88 -34.14 -8.07
CA SER A 515 -0.79 -35.09 -7.82
C SER A 515 -1.13 -36.54 -8.21
N SER A 516 -2.41 -36.83 -8.50
CA SER A 516 -2.88 -38.12 -8.99
C SER A 516 -3.01 -38.15 -10.52
N GLY A 517 -2.61 -37.09 -11.23
CA GLY A 517 -2.67 -36.99 -12.67
C GLY A 517 -4.07 -36.71 -13.23
N ASN A 518 -5.03 -36.30 -12.39
CA ASN A 518 -6.36 -35.92 -12.86
C ASN A 518 -6.40 -34.43 -13.20
N HIS A 519 -7.01 -34.09 -14.33
CA HIS A 519 -7.34 -32.70 -14.65
C HIS A 519 -8.52 -32.25 -13.78
N ARG A 520 -8.30 -31.22 -12.97
CA ARG A 520 -9.30 -30.57 -12.11
C ARG A 520 -9.66 -29.23 -12.71
N VAL A 521 -10.96 -28.95 -12.79
CA VAL A 521 -11.50 -27.64 -13.16
C VAL A 521 -12.25 -27.08 -11.97
N ILE A 522 -11.90 -25.87 -11.55
CA ILE A 522 -12.61 -25.10 -10.54
C ILE A 522 -13.38 -23.99 -11.28
N PRO A 523 -14.71 -24.07 -11.35
CA PRO A 523 -15.53 -23.04 -11.98
C PRO A 523 -15.56 -21.76 -11.14
N SER A 524 -15.77 -20.62 -11.81
CA SER A 524 -15.97 -19.31 -11.19
C SER A 524 -17.47 -19.01 -11.17
N ASN A 525 -18.10 -19.23 -10.02
CA ASN A 525 -19.55 -19.19 -9.89
C ASN A 525 -20.05 -17.98 -9.11
N ASP A 526 -21.32 -17.61 -9.28
CA ASP A 526 -22.01 -16.64 -8.41
C ASP A 526 -21.34 -15.25 -8.38
N ASN A 527 -20.59 -14.87 -9.41
CA ASN A 527 -20.00 -13.53 -9.47
C ASN A 527 -21.05 -12.51 -9.93
N LEU A 528 -20.93 -11.27 -9.47
CA LEU A 528 -21.84 -10.19 -9.83
C LEU A 528 -21.08 -9.06 -10.52
N ILE A 529 -21.46 -8.76 -11.75
CA ILE A 529 -20.99 -7.61 -12.51
C ILE A 529 -22.15 -6.60 -12.58
N GLY A 530 -22.00 -5.49 -11.89
CA GLY A 530 -23.00 -4.44 -11.72
C GLY A 530 -23.84 -4.66 -10.46
N GLY A 531 -25.16 -4.48 -10.56
CA GLY A 531 -26.04 -4.62 -9.39
C GLY A 531 -27.51 -4.38 -9.66
N ALA A 532 -28.27 -4.13 -8.59
CA ALA A 532 -29.72 -3.93 -8.64
C ALA A 532 -30.13 -2.45 -8.75
N SER A 533 -29.16 -1.53 -8.80
CA SER A 533 -29.42 -0.10 -8.90
C SER A 533 -28.31 0.59 -9.71
N GLY A 534 -28.62 1.75 -10.30
CA GLY A 534 -27.63 2.55 -11.04
C GLY A 534 -26.41 2.98 -10.21
N ALA A 535 -26.51 2.97 -8.87
CA ALA A 535 -25.36 3.24 -8.02
C ALA A 535 -24.28 2.14 -8.03
N GLN A 536 -24.58 0.98 -8.62
CA GLN A 536 -23.69 -0.18 -8.79
C GLN A 536 -23.28 -0.38 -10.25
N GLU A 537 -23.74 0.49 -11.15
CA GLU A 537 -23.46 0.45 -12.58
C GLU A 537 -21.95 0.50 -12.84
N ASN A 538 -21.45 -0.44 -13.63
CA ASN A 538 -20.14 -0.29 -14.25
C ASN A 538 -20.30 0.35 -15.62
N VAL A 539 -19.33 1.19 -16.00
CA VAL A 539 -19.16 1.66 -17.37
C VAL A 539 -18.04 0.84 -18.00
N ILE A 540 -18.37 -0.02 -18.94
CA ILE A 540 -17.44 -0.96 -19.58
C ILE A 540 -17.38 -0.66 -21.08
N ARG A 541 -16.35 0.05 -21.52
CA ARG A 541 -16.30 0.60 -22.87
C ARG A 541 -14.92 0.62 -23.52
N ASP A 542 -14.87 0.73 -24.85
CA ASP A 542 -13.63 0.95 -25.60
C ASP A 542 -12.55 -0.12 -25.35
N ASN A 543 -12.91 -1.29 -24.82
CA ASN A 543 -11.97 -2.37 -24.62
C ASN A 543 -11.79 -3.13 -25.94
N ASN A 544 -10.57 -3.58 -26.26
CA ASN A 544 -10.33 -4.28 -27.53
C ASN A 544 -11.03 -5.65 -27.62
N GLY A 545 -11.42 -6.25 -26.49
CA GLY A 545 -12.18 -7.50 -26.40
C GLY A 545 -13.67 -7.28 -26.17
N SER A 546 -14.34 -8.26 -25.53
CA SER A 546 -15.73 -8.13 -25.08
C SER A 546 -15.84 -7.20 -23.87
N GLY A 547 -17.02 -6.62 -23.65
CA GLY A 547 -17.31 -5.93 -22.40
C GLY A 547 -17.15 -6.87 -21.20
N VAL A 548 -17.98 -7.92 -21.15
CA VAL A 548 -17.91 -9.00 -20.17
C VAL A 548 -17.75 -10.34 -20.87
N ARG A 549 -16.75 -11.11 -20.46
CA ARG A 549 -16.55 -12.48 -20.93
C ARG A 549 -16.66 -13.48 -19.79
N ILE A 550 -17.49 -14.49 -19.99
CA ILE A 550 -17.72 -15.59 -19.06
C ILE A 550 -17.22 -16.86 -19.75
N SER A 551 -16.07 -17.33 -19.29
CA SER A 551 -15.39 -18.52 -19.81
C SER A 551 -15.09 -19.51 -18.69
N GLY A 552 -16.01 -19.64 -17.73
CA GLY A 552 -15.96 -20.69 -16.72
C GLY A 552 -16.91 -20.48 -15.55
N GLY A 553 -17.90 -21.37 -15.41
CA GLY A 553 -18.82 -21.42 -14.27
C GLY A 553 -20.21 -20.84 -14.56
N ALA A 554 -21.09 -20.91 -13.57
CA ALA A 554 -22.50 -20.54 -13.67
C ALA A 554 -22.94 -19.68 -12.47
N GLY A 555 -24.12 -19.09 -12.58
CA GLY A 555 -24.70 -18.14 -11.63
C GLY A 555 -24.04 -16.76 -11.72
N ASN A 556 -23.31 -16.46 -12.79
CA ASN A 556 -22.63 -15.18 -12.93
C ASN A 556 -23.59 -14.13 -13.48
N SER A 557 -23.97 -13.18 -12.63
CA SER A 557 -24.96 -12.16 -12.92
C SER A 557 -24.32 -10.92 -13.54
N VAL A 558 -24.85 -10.46 -14.67
CA VAL A 558 -24.42 -9.23 -15.35
C VAL A 558 -25.61 -8.28 -15.44
N ARG A 559 -25.72 -7.33 -14.49
CA ARG A 559 -26.92 -6.51 -14.35
C ARG A 559 -26.61 -5.02 -14.25
N THR A 560 -27.43 -4.20 -14.92
CA THR A 560 -27.40 -2.74 -14.80
C THR A 560 -26.02 -2.14 -15.12
N ASN A 561 -25.33 -2.70 -16.12
CA ASN A 561 -24.07 -2.15 -16.61
C ASN A 561 -24.32 -1.35 -17.88
N ARG A 562 -23.47 -0.36 -18.13
CA ARG A 562 -23.34 0.29 -19.43
C ARG A 562 -22.18 -0.35 -20.17
N ILE A 563 -22.49 -1.12 -21.20
CA ILE A 563 -21.52 -1.86 -22.00
C ILE A 563 -21.66 -1.37 -23.43
N PHE A 564 -20.63 -0.74 -23.99
CA PHE A 564 -20.67 -0.16 -25.34
C PHE A 564 -19.28 0.08 -25.92
N ALA A 565 -19.18 0.25 -27.23
CA ALA A 565 -17.95 0.53 -27.98
C ALA A 565 -16.80 -0.47 -27.75
N ASN A 566 -17.07 -1.71 -27.31
CA ASN A 566 -16.02 -2.72 -27.17
C ASN A 566 -15.75 -3.42 -28.52
N GLY A 567 -14.54 -3.94 -28.69
CA GLY A 567 -14.10 -4.59 -29.93
C GLY A 567 -14.80 -5.93 -30.21
N TYR A 568 -15.41 -6.54 -29.19
CA TYR A 568 -16.20 -7.76 -29.33
C TYR A 568 -17.67 -7.61 -28.87
N LEU A 569 -18.38 -8.70 -28.54
CA LEU A 569 -19.74 -8.65 -28.01
C LEU A 569 -19.76 -8.06 -26.59
N GLY A 570 -20.87 -7.43 -26.20
CA GLY A 570 -21.05 -6.86 -24.86
C GLY A 570 -20.97 -7.93 -23.77
N ILE A 571 -21.60 -9.09 -23.99
CA ILE A 571 -21.48 -10.29 -23.15
C ILE A 571 -21.13 -11.48 -24.05
N LEU A 572 -20.08 -12.21 -23.69
CA LEU A 572 -19.59 -13.38 -24.44
C LEU A 572 -19.41 -14.61 -23.55
N TYR A 573 -19.84 -15.77 -24.05
CA TYR A 573 -19.52 -17.08 -23.47
C TYR A 573 -18.31 -17.76 -24.13
N GLY A 574 -17.53 -18.52 -23.35
CA GLY A 574 -16.51 -19.45 -23.84
C GLY A 574 -15.26 -18.84 -24.49
N PHE A 575 -14.52 -19.67 -25.24
CA PHE A 575 -13.25 -19.34 -25.92
C PHE A 575 -13.34 -19.27 -27.45
N MET A 576 -14.34 -19.91 -28.04
CA MET A 576 -14.54 -19.99 -29.50
C MET A 576 -15.90 -19.33 -29.79
N GLY A 577 -15.84 -18.01 -30.03
CA GLY A 577 -16.94 -17.09 -29.79
C GLY A 577 -18.08 -17.07 -30.80
N GLY A 578 -19.08 -16.24 -30.48
CA GLY A 578 -20.28 -16.01 -31.26
C GLY A 578 -21.43 -15.62 -30.34
N VAL A 579 -22.61 -15.46 -30.93
CA VAL A 579 -23.87 -15.42 -30.19
C VAL A 579 -24.26 -16.87 -29.92
N GLY A 580 -24.64 -17.17 -28.68
CA GLY A 580 -25.05 -18.48 -28.22
C GLY A 580 -26.31 -18.98 -28.94
N PHE A 581 -26.59 -20.27 -28.74
CA PHE A 581 -27.86 -20.83 -29.19
C PHE A 581 -29.02 -20.21 -28.42
N ASN A 582 -30.20 -20.22 -29.04
CA ASN A 582 -31.45 -19.79 -28.42
C ASN A 582 -32.48 -20.89 -28.70
N ASP A 583 -32.32 -22.01 -28.01
CA ASP A 583 -32.99 -23.28 -28.28
C ASP A 583 -34.13 -23.58 -27.31
N GLU A 584 -35.03 -24.48 -27.71
CA GLU A 584 -36.26 -24.76 -26.97
C GLU A 584 -35.96 -25.31 -25.56
N ASP A 585 -36.55 -24.69 -24.53
CA ASP A 585 -36.44 -25.02 -23.10
C ASP A 585 -35.04 -24.88 -22.47
N ASP A 586 -34.05 -24.35 -23.22
CA ASP A 586 -32.69 -24.06 -22.77
C ASP A 586 -32.02 -25.28 -22.09
N PRO A 587 -31.81 -26.39 -22.82
CA PRO A 587 -31.24 -27.63 -22.27
C PRO A 587 -29.73 -27.54 -22.03
N ASP A 588 -29.14 -26.39 -22.37
CA ASP A 588 -27.70 -26.16 -22.42
C ASP A 588 -27.04 -26.23 -21.02
N GLY A 589 -25.71 -26.29 -21.05
CA GLY A 589 -24.88 -26.30 -19.86
C GLY A 589 -23.57 -25.58 -20.14
N GLY A 590 -22.71 -25.47 -19.11
CA GLY A 590 -21.42 -24.80 -19.25
C GLY A 590 -21.45 -23.36 -18.73
N ASP A 591 -20.90 -22.42 -19.50
CA ASP A 591 -20.75 -21.03 -19.06
C ASP A 591 -22.12 -20.37 -18.93
N ASN A 592 -22.49 -19.98 -17.70
CA ASN A 592 -23.85 -19.52 -17.35
C ASN A 592 -24.96 -20.44 -17.86
N ASN A 593 -24.67 -21.76 -17.95
CA ASN A 593 -25.56 -22.77 -18.49
C ASN A 593 -26.12 -22.48 -19.89
N GLY A 594 -25.46 -21.64 -20.68
CA GLY A 594 -25.94 -21.31 -22.03
C GLY A 594 -27.13 -20.36 -22.08
N GLN A 595 -27.59 -19.85 -20.92
CA GLN A 595 -28.83 -19.08 -20.75
C GLN A 595 -29.32 -18.33 -22.01
N ASN A 596 -30.48 -18.75 -22.50
CA ASN A 596 -31.18 -18.14 -23.62
C ASN A 596 -31.43 -16.64 -23.40
N TYR A 597 -31.30 -15.88 -24.50
CA TYR A 597 -31.57 -14.44 -24.53
C TYR A 597 -33.01 -14.15 -24.98
N PRO A 598 -33.62 -13.04 -24.53
CA PRO A 598 -34.96 -12.68 -24.97
C PRO A 598 -35.00 -12.34 -26.47
N VAL A 599 -36.18 -12.48 -27.07
CA VAL A 599 -36.45 -12.04 -28.44
C VAL A 599 -37.39 -10.84 -28.39
N VAL A 600 -36.87 -9.66 -28.76
CA VAL A 600 -37.67 -8.43 -28.87
C VAL A 600 -38.55 -8.53 -30.12
N THR A 601 -39.87 -8.45 -29.94
CA THR A 601 -40.85 -8.53 -31.03
C THR A 601 -41.34 -7.16 -31.49
N SER A 602 -41.34 -6.16 -30.59
CA SER A 602 -41.65 -4.78 -30.95
C SER A 602 -40.97 -3.78 -30.00
N ALA A 603 -40.55 -2.65 -30.57
CA ALA A 603 -40.16 -1.45 -29.84
C ALA A 603 -40.91 -0.27 -30.47
N THR A 604 -41.89 0.28 -29.76
CA THR A 604 -42.80 1.30 -30.30
C THR A 604 -42.81 2.53 -29.41
N LYS A 605 -42.51 3.69 -30.00
CA LYS A 605 -42.57 4.99 -29.32
C LYS A 605 -43.96 5.59 -29.48
N ASP A 606 -44.64 5.84 -28.37
CA ASP A 606 -45.92 6.55 -28.36
C ASP A 606 -45.71 8.02 -28.76
N PRO A 607 -46.34 8.51 -29.84
CA PRO A 607 -46.17 9.88 -30.30
C PRO A 607 -46.79 10.94 -29.37
N VAL A 608 -47.65 10.55 -28.43
CA VAL A 608 -48.32 11.45 -27.49
C VAL A 608 -47.59 11.50 -26.14
N SER A 609 -47.31 10.33 -25.55
CA SER A 609 -46.63 10.27 -24.25
C SER A 609 -45.11 10.31 -24.34
N GLY A 610 -44.54 10.06 -25.53
CA GLY A 610 -43.09 9.97 -25.72
C GLY A 610 -42.44 8.73 -25.11
N GLU A 611 -43.20 7.86 -24.44
CA GLU A 611 -42.71 6.59 -23.89
C GLU A 611 -42.47 5.56 -24.99
N THR A 612 -41.45 4.72 -24.81
CA THR A 612 -41.20 3.57 -25.70
C THR A 612 -41.58 2.29 -24.99
N THR A 613 -42.52 1.55 -25.56
CA THR A 613 -42.90 0.21 -25.11
C THR A 613 -42.10 -0.84 -25.86
N ILE A 614 -41.36 -1.66 -25.13
CA ILE A 614 -40.52 -2.74 -25.65
C ILE A 614 -41.16 -4.07 -25.22
N THR A 615 -41.64 -4.85 -26.18
CA THR A 615 -42.28 -6.15 -25.94
C THR A 615 -41.49 -7.28 -26.56
N GLY A 616 -41.54 -8.45 -25.95
CA GLY A 616 -40.91 -9.63 -26.51
C GLY A 616 -41.32 -10.92 -25.81
N THR A 617 -40.64 -11.98 -26.21
CA THR A 617 -40.79 -13.33 -25.65
C THR A 617 -39.46 -13.83 -25.10
N LEU A 618 -39.53 -14.75 -24.15
CA LEU A 618 -38.41 -15.55 -23.70
C LEU A 618 -38.86 -17.01 -23.73
N ASN A 619 -38.12 -17.87 -24.42
CA ASN A 619 -38.21 -19.31 -24.23
C ASN A 619 -36.92 -19.73 -23.52
N SER A 620 -37.04 -20.29 -22.32
CA SER A 620 -35.92 -20.80 -21.52
C SER A 620 -36.45 -21.88 -20.58
N ASN A 621 -35.73 -22.23 -19.52
CA ASN A 621 -36.10 -23.38 -18.69
C ASN A 621 -37.52 -23.24 -18.11
N PRO A 622 -38.34 -24.31 -18.15
CA PRO A 622 -39.70 -24.29 -17.63
C PRO A 622 -39.81 -23.91 -16.15
N ASN A 623 -40.91 -23.22 -15.81
CA ASN A 623 -41.30 -22.83 -14.46
C ASN A 623 -40.22 -22.04 -13.69
N GLN A 624 -39.46 -21.21 -14.40
CA GLN A 624 -38.45 -20.30 -13.86
C GLN A 624 -38.92 -18.84 -13.86
N THR A 625 -38.21 -17.99 -13.14
CA THR A 625 -38.42 -16.54 -13.13
C THR A 625 -37.14 -15.83 -13.56
N TYR A 626 -37.27 -14.94 -14.53
CA TYR A 626 -36.18 -14.17 -15.11
C TYR A 626 -36.42 -12.67 -14.91
N LEU A 627 -35.33 -11.96 -14.62
CA LEU A 627 -35.27 -10.51 -14.73
C LEU A 627 -34.84 -10.17 -16.17
N ILE A 628 -35.70 -9.47 -16.89
CA ILE A 628 -35.39 -8.91 -18.20
C ILE A 628 -34.91 -7.48 -18.01
N GLN A 629 -33.72 -7.15 -18.51
CA GLN A 629 -33.23 -5.78 -18.54
C GLN A 629 -33.19 -5.27 -19.98
N CYS A 630 -33.74 -4.08 -20.19
CA CYS A 630 -33.89 -3.45 -21.49
C CYS A 630 -32.92 -2.27 -21.61
N PHE A 631 -32.23 -2.18 -22.74
CA PHE A 631 -31.18 -1.20 -22.98
C PHE A 631 -31.34 -0.53 -24.35
N GLU A 632 -30.92 0.73 -24.43
CA GLU A 632 -30.50 1.34 -25.70
C GLU A 632 -29.24 0.60 -26.17
N ALA A 633 -29.24 0.18 -27.43
CA ALA A 633 -28.16 -0.62 -27.99
C ALA A 633 -27.14 0.29 -28.68
N ASP A 634 -25.85 0.01 -28.45
CA ASP A 634 -24.78 0.49 -29.32
C ASP A 634 -24.71 -0.41 -30.56
N SER A 635 -25.03 0.16 -31.73
CA SER A 635 -25.10 -0.57 -32.99
C SER A 635 -23.72 -1.06 -33.42
N ASP A 636 -23.54 -2.37 -33.50
CA ASP A 636 -22.31 -3.00 -34.00
C ASP A 636 -22.56 -3.83 -35.28
N ALA A 637 -21.48 -4.23 -35.95
CA ALA A 637 -21.57 -5.00 -37.19
C ALA A 637 -22.14 -6.43 -37.03
N ARG A 638 -22.44 -6.88 -35.80
CA ARG A 638 -22.91 -8.23 -35.48
C ARG A 638 -24.41 -8.25 -35.12
N ASN A 639 -25.06 -7.09 -35.04
CA ASN A 639 -26.48 -6.91 -34.71
C ASN A 639 -26.91 -7.52 -33.37
N HIS A 640 -25.97 -7.75 -32.45
CA HIS A 640 -26.25 -8.20 -31.08
C HIS A 640 -25.64 -7.16 -30.16
N GLY A 641 -26.47 -6.18 -29.82
CA GLY A 641 -26.02 -4.89 -29.29
C GLY A 641 -25.33 -5.02 -27.96
N GLU A 642 -24.45 -4.07 -27.69
CA GLU A 642 -24.00 -3.81 -26.35
C GLU A 642 -25.00 -2.83 -25.70
N GLY A 643 -25.41 -3.06 -24.45
CA GLY A 643 -26.37 -2.19 -23.77
C GLY A 643 -25.72 -0.91 -23.24
N GLU A 644 -25.82 0.20 -23.97
CA GLU A 644 -25.21 1.49 -23.60
C GLU A 644 -25.95 2.18 -22.46
N THR A 645 -27.28 2.24 -22.55
CA THR A 645 -28.13 2.98 -21.60
C THR A 645 -29.19 2.05 -21.04
N PHE A 646 -29.29 1.93 -19.72
CA PHE A 646 -30.36 1.18 -19.07
C PHE A 646 -31.70 1.93 -19.20
N LEU A 647 -32.73 1.26 -19.73
CA LEU A 647 -34.04 1.86 -20.01
C LEU A 647 -35.12 1.42 -19.02
N GLY A 648 -35.03 0.19 -18.52
CA GLY A 648 -36.02 -0.40 -17.63
C GLY A 648 -35.84 -1.90 -17.48
N GLU A 649 -36.67 -2.50 -16.63
CA GLU A 649 -36.66 -3.93 -16.37
C GLU A 649 -38.08 -4.50 -16.21
N ALA A 650 -38.20 -5.80 -16.45
CA ALA A 650 -39.44 -6.55 -16.31
C ALA A 650 -39.18 -7.94 -15.72
N THR A 651 -40.19 -8.52 -15.08
CA THR A 651 -40.13 -9.91 -14.64
C THR A 651 -40.85 -10.80 -15.65
N ALA A 652 -40.19 -11.85 -16.12
CA ALA A 652 -40.76 -12.87 -16.99
C ALA A 652 -40.78 -14.22 -16.27
N ALA A 653 -41.95 -14.84 -16.15
CA ALA A 653 -42.10 -16.17 -15.57
C ALA A 653 -42.44 -17.16 -16.69
N THR A 654 -41.57 -18.15 -16.89
CA THR A 654 -41.77 -19.19 -17.91
C THR A 654 -42.81 -20.20 -17.44
N ASP A 655 -43.66 -20.64 -18.37
CA ASP A 655 -44.66 -21.66 -18.11
C ASP A 655 -44.06 -23.08 -18.15
N ALA A 656 -44.92 -24.08 -18.30
CA ALA A 656 -44.49 -25.48 -18.34
C ALA A 656 -43.77 -25.87 -19.63
N ASP A 657 -43.92 -25.06 -20.69
CA ASP A 657 -43.31 -25.23 -22.01
C ASP A 657 -42.16 -24.20 -22.20
N GLY A 658 -41.67 -23.62 -21.09
CA GLY A 658 -40.52 -22.71 -21.13
C GLY A 658 -40.83 -21.30 -21.61
N ASP A 659 -42.09 -20.99 -21.94
CA ASP A 659 -42.47 -19.75 -22.61
C ASP A 659 -42.86 -18.64 -21.64
N ALA A 660 -42.41 -17.42 -21.91
CA ALA A 660 -42.80 -16.21 -21.23
C ALA A 660 -42.92 -15.01 -22.19
N THR A 661 -43.71 -14.02 -21.79
CA THR A 661 -43.74 -12.69 -22.43
C THR A 661 -43.21 -11.65 -21.47
N PHE A 662 -42.67 -10.56 -22.01
CA PHE A 662 -42.23 -9.42 -21.20
C PHE A 662 -42.62 -8.10 -21.85
N THR A 663 -42.67 -7.05 -21.02
CA THR A 663 -42.85 -5.68 -21.47
C THR A 663 -42.03 -4.76 -20.58
N CYS A 664 -41.08 -4.04 -21.18
CA CYS A 664 -40.37 -2.92 -20.56
C CYS A 664 -40.97 -1.61 -21.08
N THR A 665 -40.94 -0.57 -20.25
CA THR A 665 -41.26 0.80 -20.66
C THR A 665 -40.03 1.68 -20.41
N ALA A 666 -39.52 2.33 -21.45
CA ALA A 666 -38.52 3.37 -21.32
C ALA A 666 -39.22 4.70 -20.98
N THR A 667 -38.66 5.48 -20.07
CA THR A 667 -39.19 6.78 -19.67
C THR A 667 -39.31 7.75 -20.86
N GLU A 668 -40.21 8.73 -20.75
CA GLU A 668 -40.50 9.74 -21.80
C GLU A 668 -39.22 10.30 -22.45
N ASP A 669 -39.18 10.24 -23.79
CA ASP A 669 -38.11 10.75 -24.66
C ASP A 669 -36.70 10.16 -24.44
N ALA A 670 -36.59 9.04 -23.73
CA ALA A 670 -35.33 8.31 -23.60
C ALA A 670 -34.78 7.77 -24.93
N LEU A 671 -35.65 7.58 -25.93
CA LEU A 671 -35.31 7.03 -27.25
C LEU A 671 -35.98 7.84 -28.37
N ALA A 672 -35.32 7.93 -29.52
CA ALA A 672 -35.85 8.42 -30.78
C ALA A 672 -36.26 7.26 -31.71
N VAL A 673 -37.12 7.57 -32.69
CA VAL A 673 -37.43 6.62 -33.76
C VAL A 673 -36.17 6.38 -34.59
N GLY A 674 -35.80 5.11 -34.76
CA GLY A 674 -34.57 4.70 -35.42
C GLY A 674 -33.44 4.29 -34.47
N ASP A 675 -33.52 4.64 -33.19
CA ASP A 675 -32.61 4.09 -32.17
C ASP A 675 -32.85 2.57 -32.04
N GLU A 676 -31.85 1.83 -31.61
CA GLU A 676 -31.95 0.38 -31.44
C GLU A 676 -32.06 0.01 -29.96
N VAL A 677 -32.79 -1.05 -29.66
CA VAL A 677 -32.89 -1.63 -28.31
C VAL A 677 -32.39 -3.06 -28.28
N THR A 678 -31.86 -3.47 -27.14
CA THR A 678 -31.44 -4.84 -26.83
C THR A 678 -31.84 -5.23 -25.41
N THR A 679 -31.80 -6.52 -25.09
CA THR A 679 -32.23 -7.08 -23.82
C THR A 679 -31.33 -8.20 -23.32
N THR A 680 -31.33 -8.42 -22.02
CA THR A 680 -30.75 -9.61 -21.37
C THR A 680 -31.78 -10.27 -20.46
N ALA A 681 -31.62 -11.58 -20.20
CA ALA A 681 -32.37 -12.32 -19.20
C ALA A 681 -31.42 -12.81 -18.11
N THR A 682 -31.75 -12.56 -16.83
CA THR A 682 -31.06 -13.13 -15.68
C THR A 682 -31.99 -14.06 -14.90
N ASN A 683 -31.62 -15.33 -14.73
CA ASN A 683 -32.40 -16.27 -13.91
C ASN A 683 -32.37 -15.86 -12.43
N THR A 684 -33.54 -15.74 -11.81
CA THR A 684 -33.69 -15.32 -10.39
C THR A 684 -34.23 -16.42 -9.48
N SER A 685 -34.72 -17.53 -10.03
CA SER A 685 -35.29 -18.66 -9.27
C SER A 685 -34.33 -19.84 -9.14
N GLY A 686 -33.65 -20.22 -10.23
CA GLY A 686 -32.69 -21.33 -10.29
C GLY A 686 -33.21 -22.66 -9.75
N THR A 687 -34.49 -22.98 -9.99
CA THR A 687 -35.14 -24.20 -9.46
C THR A 687 -35.12 -25.37 -10.44
N ALA A 688 -34.86 -25.13 -11.72
CA ALA A 688 -34.76 -26.16 -12.76
C ALA A 688 -33.38 -26.84 -12.77
N ALA A 689 -33.33 -28.07 -13.30
CA ALA A 689 -32.06 -28.74 -13.57
C ALA A 689 -31.22 -27.93 -14.56
N ASN A 690 -29.89 -27.96 -14.43
CA ASN A 690 -28.95 -27.18 -15.26
C ASN A 690 -29.18 -25.65 -15.21
N THR A 691 -29.83 -25.12 -14.17
CA THR A 691 -29.96 -23.68 -13.97
C THR A 691 -29.33 -23.23 -12.66
N ARG A 692 -28.99 -21.95 -12.58
CA ARG A 692 -28.50 -21.32 -11.36
C ARG A 692 -28.99 -19.89 -11.26
N ILE A 693 -29.33 -19.46 -10.04
CA ILE A 693 -29.60 -18.05 -9.76
C ILE A 693 -28.40 -17.22 -10.20
N GLY A 694 -28.66 -16.22 -11.03
CA GLY A 694 -27.66 -15.30 -11.57
C GLY A 694 -27.23 -15.59 -13.00
N ASP A 695 -27.55 -16.75 -13.59
CA ASP A 695 -27.25 -17.02 -15.00
C ASP A 695 -27.84 -15.90 -15.87
N THR A 696 -26.96 -15.13 -16.51
CA THR A 696 -27.34 -13.99 -17.36
C THR A 696 -26.97 -14.27 -18.79
N SER A 697 -27.94 -14.14 -19.68
CA SER A 697 -27.83 -14.31 -21.13
C SER A 697 -26.82 -13.34 -21.76
N GLN A 698 -26.39 -13.66 -22.98
CA GLN A 698 -25.86 -12.64 -23.88
C GLN A 698 -26.94 -11.61 -24.25
N PHE A 699 -26.56 -10.51 -24.88
CA PHE A 699 -27.53 -9.53 -25.39
C PHE A 699 -28.33 -10.10 -26.57
N SER A 700 -29.62 -9.75 -26.61
CA SER A 700 -30.50 -10.09 -27.73
C SER A 700 -30.11 -9.35 -29.02
N GLN A 701 -30.67 -9.81 -30.14
CA GLN A 701 -30.58 -9.08 -31.40
C GLN A 701 -31.18 -7.67 -31.27
N ASN A 702 -30.56 -6.69 -31.93
CA ASN A 702 -31.05 -5.31 -31.95
C ASN A 702 -32.37 -5.16 -32.70
N VAL A 703 -33.27 -4.34 -32.16
CA VAL A 703 -34.53 -3.97 -32.81
C VAL A 703 -34.68 -2.46 -32.83
N ALA A 704 -34.94 -1.91 -34.01
CA ALA A 704 -35.15 -0.48 -34.18
C ALA A 704 -36.49 -0.04 -33.58
N VAL A 705 -36.47 1.12 -32.90
CA VAL A 705 -37.64 1.81 -32.39
C VAL A 705 -38.45 2.36 -33.56
N THR A 706 -39.74 2.03 -33.59
CA THR A 706 -40.69 2.50 -34.61
C THR A 706 -41.72 3.44 -34.00
N ALA A 707 -42.35 4.28 -34.82
CA ALA A 707 -43.45 5.11 -34.36
C ALA A 707 -44.70 4.25 -34.07
N GLY A 708 -45.27 4.42 -32.87
CA GLY A 708 -46.59 3.90 -32.53
C GLY A 708 -47.68 4.52 -33.43
N GLN A 709 -48.74 3.76 -33.69
CA GLN A 709 -49.88 4.22 -34.49
C GLN A 709 -50.84 5.11 -33.69
#